data_AF-A0A3Q0SN27-F1
#
_entry.id   AF-A0A3Q0SN27-F1
#
_cell.length_a   1.000
_cell.length_b   1.000
_cell.length_c   1.000
_cell.angle_alpha   90.00
_cell.angle_beta   90.00
_cell.angle_gamma   90.00
#
_symmetry.space_group_name_H-M   'P 1'
#
loop_
_entity.id
_entity.type
_entity.pdbx_description
1 polymer ?
#
loop_
_entity_poly.entity_id
_entity_poly.type
_entity_poly.pdbx_seq_one_letter_code
_entity_poly.pdbx_strand_id
1 'polypeptide(L)'
;LPHDCVGYRPRLRDHLKALADWSVAPGVFTQDATIVCVVMSFRESRRKTPTVVCLKEGERLFGDSAMGSVKNPKSVYRHLQSLLGKKYNNRQVDLYRKSFPEHQIQEDPVRGTIYFKNSEEMQYTPEELFGMVLNYSRGLAQDFAEQPIKDAVITVPAFFNQAERRAVLHAAHMAGLKVLQLINDNTAVALNYGVFRRKDIDGTAKNVLFYDMGSGSTTATIVTYQTVKTKESGTQPQLQIRGVGFDRGLGGFEMDLRLRNHLAKLFNEQKKSRKDVRENHRAMAKLLKEAQRLKTVLSANVDFMAQVEGLMDDIDFKAKVTRSEFEELCADLFERVPRPVQDALTAAEMKLEEIEQVILVGGSTRVPKVQEVLLKAVGKEELGKNINADEAAAMGAVYQAAALSKAFKVKPFLVRDAAVFPIQVEFTREMEEEEGVKTLKHNKRILFQRMAPYPQRKVITFNRYNDDFAFEINYGDLSFLSQEDLSVFGSLNLTTVKLSGVGSSFQKHTDAESKGIKAHFNMDESGVLLLDRVTMICCLSELGNTISTLFGGGSSEPAPNVTEPVQVTTSLEKNTANSEAEKEAEKKARPQKKSKISEDITVELLINDILDPTADDLTSSKKKLQDLTDRDLAKQEREKTLNSLEAFIFETQDKLYQEDYQRVVTEEEQEQISAKLKEVSEWMDEDGYAATTKQLREKLSQLKTLCKDMFFRVEERRKWPDRLAALESLLNTSSFFLKSARLIPENDQIFTDVELNMLEKVINETMIWKNETIAEQEKRSPKERPVLLSKDIESKLALLDREVNYLLNKAKFAKPKAKAKNSTSTDKSSKTNSTAEEKAIPPIEESTETKSGGTLLADSDSQSQPTEESTTTGQPTTRVGEH
;
A
#
# COMPACT_ATOMS: atom_id res chain seq x y z
N LEU A 1 19.48 13.81 29.33
CA LEU A 1 19.42 12.44 29.90
C LEU A 1 18.06 11.85 29.54
N PRO A 2 17.97 10.71 28.82
CA PRO A 2 16.69 10.13 28.41
C PRO A 2 16.42 8.76 29.08
N HIS A 3 15.91 8.78 30.30
CA HIS A 3 15.30 7.62 30.94
C HIS A 3 13.97 8.03 31.57
N ASP A 4 12.88 7.89 30.79
CA ASP A 4 11.51 7.62 31.28
C ASP A 4 10.54 7.48 30.09
N CYS A 5 10.55 6.31 29.45
CA CYS A 5 9.63 5.93 28.36
C CYS A 5 9.46 4.40 28.26
N VAL A 6 9.40 3.71 29.39
CA VAL A 6 9.30 2.24 29.47
C VAL A 6 7.97 1.81 30.11
N GLY A 7 6.85 2.12 29.45
CA GLY A 7 5.50 1.77 29.91
C GLY A 7 4.55 1.14 28.89
N TYR A 8 4.81 1.29 27.58
CA TYR A 8 3.84 0.97 26.51
C TYR A 8 4.25 -0.12 25.52
N ARG A 9 5.34 -0.87 25.79
CA ARG A 9 5.90 -1.85 24.83
C ARG A 9 5.14 -3.19 24.68
N PRO A 10 4.49 -3.81 25.70
CA PRO A 10 3.90 -5.15 25.54
C PRO A 10 2.81 -5.23 24.47
N ARG A 11 1.76 -4.41 24.59
CA ARG A 11 0.56 -4.49 23.71
C ARG A 11 0.87 -4.23 22.23
N LEU A 12 1.93 -3.49 21.92
CA LEU A 12 2.34 -3.24 20.53
C LEU A 12 2.95 -4.49 19.89
N ARG A 13 3.69 -5.32 20.66
CA ARG A 13 4.35 -6.52 20.14
C ARG A 13 3.35 -7.61 19.76
N ASP A 14 2.29 -7.76 20.56
CA ASP A 14 1.23 -8.75 20.30
C ASP A 14 0.30 -8.32 19.16
N HIS A 15 0.03 -7.01 19.01
CA HIS A 15 -0.70 -6.50 17.84
C HIS A 15 0.15 -6.51 16.57
N LEU A 16 1.48 -6.42 16.66
CA LEU A 16 2.38 -6.66 15.53
C LEU A 16 2.45 -8.15 15.14
N LYS A 17 2.32 -9.10 16.08
CA LYS A 17 2.10 -10.52 15.73
C LYS A 17 0.79 -10.72 14.95
N ALA A 18 -0.30 -10.06 15.35
CA ALA A 18 -1.56 -10.09 14.61
C ALA A 18 -1.50 -9.40 13.21
N LEU A 19 -0.44 -8.64 12.94
CA LEU A 19 -0.10 -8.12 11.60
C LEU A 19 0.92 -8.99 10.85
N ALA A 20 1.66 -9.88 11.53
CA ALA A 20 2.58 -10.82 10.89
C ALA A 20 1.86 -12.00 10.23
N ASP A 21 0.71 -12.41 10.77
CA ASP A 21 -0.24 -13.33 10.10
C ASP A 21 -0.96 -12.67 8.90
N TRP A 22 -0.72 -11.38 8.63
CA TRP A 22 -1.13 -10.74 7.38
C TRP A 22 0.07 -10.64 6.45
N SER A 23 0.05 -11.42 5.37
CA SER A 23 0.90 -11.19 4.20
C SER A 23 0.42 -9.93 3.47
N VAL A 24 0.58 -8.75 4.09
CA VAL A 24 -0.04 -7.48 3.67
C VAL A 24 0.30 -7.18 2.23
N ALA A 25 -0.72 -7.06 1.37
CA ALA A 25 -0.55 -6.54 0.02
C ALA A 25 -0.03 -5.09 0.10
N PRO A 26 1.20 -4.80 -0.36
CA PRO A 26 1.76 -3.47 -0.29
C PRO A 26 1.14 -2.56 -1.36
N GLY A 27 1.13 -1.25 -1.11
CA GLY A 27 0.53 -0.27 -2.01
C GLY A 27 1.33 1.03 -2.10
N VAL A 28 1.05 1.81 -3.15
CA VAL A 28 1.76 3.04 -3.48
C VAL A 28 0.87 4.25 -3.18
N PHE A 29 1.26 5.05 -2.19
CA PHE A 29 0.43 6.14 -1.65
C PHE A 29 1.16 7.48 -1.70
N THR A 30 0.47 8.55 -2.08
CA THR A 30 1.06 9.88 -2.30
C THR A 30 0.31 10.95 -1.52
N GLN A 31 1.02 11.78 -0.75
CA GLN A 31 0.45 12.86 0.06
C GLN A 31 1.43 14.04 -0.02
N ASP A 32 0.97 15.18 -0.53
CA ASP A 32 1.67 16.48 -0.58
C ASP A 32 3.20 16.43 -0.66
N ALA A 33 3.70 16.10 -1.86
CA ALA A 33 5.10 15.96 -2.26
C ALA A 33 5.92 14.86 -1.54
N THR A 34 5.24 13.92 -0.86
CA THR A 34 5.85 12.69 -0.33
C THR A 34 5.14 11.44 -0.85
N ILE A 35 5.89 10.39 -1.16
CA ILE A 35 5.34 9.03 -1.28
C ILE A 35 5.53 8.34 0.06
N VAL A 36 4.41 7.96 0.65
CA VAL A 36 4.34 7.29 1.94
C VAL A 36 4.00 5.82 1.68
N CYS A 37 4.98 5.08 1.14
CA CYS A 37 4.85 3.63 1.01
C CYS A 37 4.85 3.03 2.44
N VAL A 38 3.67 2.67 2.94
CA VAL A 38 3.51 2.19 4.31
C VAL A 38 4.02 0.75 4.43
N VAL A 39 4.96 0.55 5.36
CA VAL A 39 5.71 -0.71 5.59
C VAL A 39 6.66 -1.03 4.41
N MET A 40 7.98 -1.19 4.57
CA MET A 40 8.84 -1.23 5.77
C MET A 40 10.20 -0.52 5.51
N SER A 41 11.19 -0.70 6.40
CA SER A 41 12.53 -0.11 6.27
C SER A 41 13.15 -0.33 4.89
N PHE A 42 13.36 0.74 4.13
CA PHE A 42 14.05 0.70 2.82
C PHE A 42 15.53 0.29 2.95
N ARG A 43 16.26 0.25 1.81
CA ARG A 43 17.74 0.17 1.78
C ARG A 43 18.43 1.21 2.68
N GLU A 44 17.75 2.31 3.00
CA GLU A 44 18.19 3.41 3.88
C GLU A 44 17.43 3.49 5.23
N SER A 45 16.62 2.47 5.57
CA SER A 45 15.85 2.35 6.83
C SER A 45 14.90 3.50 7.21
N ARG A 46 14.46 4.28 6.22
CA ARG A 46 13.41 5.32 6.39
C ARG A 46 11.99 4.73 6.21
N ARG A 47 10.97 5.54 6.48
CA ARG A 47 9.53 5.20 6.33
C ARG A 47 8.75 6.10 5.35
N LYS A 48 9.40 7.09 4.76
CA LYS A 48 8.83 8.05 3.80
C LYS A 48 9.85 8.33 2.72
N THR A 49 9.40 8.46 1.47
CA THR A 49 10.24 8.70 0.30
C THR A 49 9.88 10.06 -0.31
N PRO A 50 10.84 11.01 -0.45
CA PRO A 50 10.59 12.28 -1.13
C PRO A 50 10.05 12.07 -2.56
N THR A 51 8.99 12.78 -2.96
CA THR A 51 8.46 12.72 -4.34
C THR A 51 9.33 13.57 -5.27
N VAL A 52 10.53 13.04 -5.55
CA VAL A 52 11.60 13.71 -6.30
C VAL A 52 12.23 12.72 -7.27
N VAL A 53 12.44 13.16 -8.51
CA VAL A 53 13.13 12.43 -9.59
C VAL A 53 14.33 13.24 -10.04
N CYS A 54 15.51 12.63 -10.11
CA CYS A 54 16.66 13.20 -10.80
C CYS A 54 16.93 12.43 -12.10
N LEU A 55 17.03 13.14 -13.22
CA LEU A 55 17.38 12.60 -14.53
C LEU A 55 18.79 13.08 -14.92
N LYS A 56 19.77 12.19 -14.88
CA LYS A 56 21.19 12.52 -15.10
C LYS A 56 21.88 11.42 -15.91
N GLU A 57 22.52 11.79 -17.02
CA GLU A 57 23.50 10.95 -17.74
C GLU A 57 23.03 9.51 -18.08
N GLY A 58 21.72 9.34 -18.36
CA GLY A 58 21.12 8.06 -18.72
C GLY A 58 20.56 7.22 -17.55
N GLU A 59 20.72 7.69 -16.31
CA GLU A 59 20.22 7.09 -15.07
C GLU A 59 19.07 7.91 -14.46
N ARG A 60 18.15 7.23 -13.75
CA ARG A 60 17.16 7.87 -12.88
C ARG A 60 17.48 7.62 -11.41
N LEU A 61 17.55 8.69 -10.63
CA LEU A 61 17.61 8.60 -9.17
C LEU A 61 16.27 9.08 -8.56
N PHE A 62 15.88 8.48 -7.45
CA PHE A 62 14.62 8.75 -6.76
C PHE A 62 14.86 9.07 -5.28
N GLY A 63 13.85 9.65 -4.61
CA GLY A 63 13.84 9.82 -3.16
C GLY A 63 15.06 10.59 -2.63
N ASP A 64 15.73 10.03 -1.64
CA ASP A 64 16.91 10.66 -1.01
C ASP A 64 18.14 10.72 -1.93
N SER A 65 18.33 9.75 -2.83
CA SER A 65 19.36 9.83 -3.88
C SER A 65 19.12 10.99 -4.86
N ALA A 66 17.85 11.27 -5.20
CA ALA A 66 17.50 12.47 -5.96
C ALA A 66 17.73 13.77 -5.14
N MET A 67 17.41 13.76 -3.84
CA MET A 67 17.69 14.88 -2.92
C MET A 67 19.18 15.10 -2.62
N GLY A 68 20.04 14.08 -2.82
CA GLY A 68 21.50 14.22 -2.86
C GLY A 68 21.98 14.94 -4.12
N SER A 69 21.27 14.72 -5.24
CA SER A 69 21.60 15.26 -6.57
C SER A 69 21.22 16.72 -6.79
N VAL A 70 20.65 17.39 -5.78
CA VAL A 70 20.27 18.82 -5.75
C VAL A 70 21.43 19.79 -6.07
N LYS A 71 22.67 19.31 -6.11
CA LYS A 71 23.84 20.02 -6.68
C LYS A 71 23.65 20.37 -8.18
N ASN A 72 22.84 19.59 -8.92
CA ASN A 72 22.55 19.75 -10.35
C ASN A 72 21.04 20.07 -10.55
N PRO A 73 20.54 21.24 -10.11
CA PRO A 73 19.11 21.48 -9.94
C PRO A 73 18.27 21.32 -11.22
N LYS A 74 18.82 21.64 -12.40
CA LYS A 74 18.15 21.48 -13.71
C LYS A 74 17.63 20.05 -13.99
N SER A 75 18.21 19.04 -13.33
CA SER A 75 17.86 17.63 -13.47
C SER A 75 16.87 17.13 -12.42
N VAL A 76 16.51 17.93 -11.40
CA VAL A 76 15.86 17.46 -10.16
C VAL A 76 14.41 17.95 -10.03
N TYR A 77 13.50 17.16 -10.57
CA TYR A 77 12.07 17.42 -10.63
C TYR A 77 11.38 17.03 -9.31
N ARG A 78 10.53 17.92 -8.77
CA ARG A 78 9.89 17.85 -7.44
C ARG A 78 8.55 18.60 -7.47
N HIS A 79 7.67 18.41 -6.48
CA HIS A 79 6.33 19.05 -6.42
C HIS A 79 5.40 18.79 -7.64
N LEU A 80 5.67 17.69 -8.36
CA LEU A 80 5.01 17.29 -9.61
C LEU A 80 3.49 17.17 -9.52
N GLN A 81 2.96 16.72 -8.37
CA GLN A 81 1.50 16.58 -8.14
C GLN A 81 0.72 17.86 -8.43
N SER A 82 1.31 19.04 -8.19
CA SER A 82 0.65 20.33 -8.44
C SER A 82 0.49 20.67 -9.93
N LEU A 83 1.20 19.98 -10.82
CA LEU A 83 1.21 20.22 -12.27
C LEU A 83 0.33 19.23 -13.05
N LEU A 84 -0.16 18.17 -12.41
CA LEU A 84 -1.02 17.17 -13.02
C LEU A 84 -2.32 17.81 -13.52
N GLY A 85 -2.66 17.58 -14.79
CA GLY A 85 -3.89 18.13 -15.39
C GLY A 85 -3.92 19.66 -15.52
N LYS A 86 -2.76 20.34 -15.60
CA LYS A 86 -2.69 21.81 -15.76
C LYS A 86 -2.25 22.24 -17.16
N LYS A 87 -2.94 23.25 -17.71
CA LYS A 87 -2.55 23.92 -18.96
C LYS A 87 -1.34 24.83 -18.75
N TYR A 88 -0.56 25.09 -19.81
CA TYR A 88 0.69 25.87 -19.74
C TYR A 88 0.52 27.28 -19.14
N ASN A 89 -0.64 27.90 -19.33
CA ASN A 89 -0.99 29.22 -18.81
C ASN A 89 -1.66 29.21 -17.42
N ASN A 90 -1.76 28.07 -16.74
CA ASN A 90 -2.39 27.98 -15.42
C ASN A 90 -1.51 28.58 -14.31
N ARG A 91 -2.14 29.29 -13.36
CA ARG A 91 -1.49 29.99 -12.24
C ARG A 91 -0.52 29.12 -11.43
N GLN A 92 -0.77 27.81 -11.34
CA GLN A 92 0.06 26.84 -10.62
C GLN A 92 1.37 26.55 -11.35
N VAL A 93 1.37 26.56 -12.69
CA VAL A 93 2.59 26.44 -13.50
C VAL A 93 3.47 27.69 -13.31
N ASP A 94 2.87 28.88 -13.14
CA ASP A 94 3.63 30.09 -12.80
C ASP A 94 4.22 30.08 -11.39
N LEU A 95 3.53 29.50 -10.39
CA LEU A 95 4.13 29.25 -9.08
C LEU A 95 5.34 28.33 -9.21
N TYR A 96 5.24 27.29 -10.05
CA TYR A 96 6.33 26.36 -10.30
C TYR A 96 7.53 27.04 -10.98
N ARG A 97 7.30 27.79 -12.07
CA ARG A 97 8.33 28.58 -12.78
C ARG A 97 9.07 29.54 -11.84
N LYS A 98 8.35 30.20 -10.93
CA LYS A 98 8.91 31.12 -9.91
C LYS A 98 9.68 30.39 -8.79
N SER A 99 9.26 29.18 -8.45
CA SER A 99 9.90 28.35 -7.41
C SER A 99 11.19 27.69 -7.90
N PHE A 100 11.18 27.22 -9.15
CA PHE A 100 12.20 26.39 -9.78
C PHE A 100 12.57 26.90 -11.20
N PRO A 101 13.15 28.12 -11.33
CA PRO A 101 13.55 28.70 -12.63
C PRO A 101 14.65 27.91 -13.34
N GLU A 102 15.25 26.90 -12.70
CA GLU A 102 16.13 25.93 -13.32
C GLU A 102 15.48 25.05 -14.41
N HIS A 103 14.15 24.89 -14.41
CA HIS A 103 13.44 23.95 -15.28
C HIS A 103 12.89 24.62 -16.56
N GLN A 104 13.25 24.07 -17.73
CA GLN A 104 12.66 24.47 -19.01
C GLN A 104 11.27 23.82 -19.16
N ILE A 105 10.22 24.65 -19.14
CA ILE A 105 8.82 24.25 -19.29
C ILE A 105 8.29 24.78 -20.61
N GLN A 106 7.74 23.90 -21.44
CA GLN A 106 7.16 24.21 -22.75
C GLN A 106 5.71 23.70 -22.84
N GLU A 107 4.95 24.23 -23.80
CA GLU A 107 3.53 23.90 -24.01
C GLU A 107 3.38 22.71 -24.96
N ASP A 108 2.54 21.76 -24.56
CA ASP A 108 2.09 20.63 -25.38
C ASP A 108 1.17 21.16 -26.50
N PRO A 109 1.55 21.05 -27.78
CA PRO A 109 0.79 21.66 -28.89
C PRO A 109 -0.53 20.95 -29.19
N VAL A 110 -0.79 19.77 -28.61
CA VAL A 110 -2.03 19.01 -28.79
C VAL A 110 -2.94 19.16 -27.57
N ARG A 111 -2.40 18.96 -26.37
CA ARG A 111 -3.17 18.94 -25.11
C ARG A 111 -3.27 20.31 -24.42
N GLY A 112 -2.40 21.26 -24.77
CA GLY A 112 -2.23 22.54 -24.06
C GLY A 112 -1.67 22.39 -22.63
N THR A 113 -1.26 21.18 -22.24
CA THR A 113 -0.56 20.86 -20.99
C THR A 113 0.91 21.27 -21.07
N ILE A 114 1.73 20.84 -20.11
CA ILE A 114 3.17 21.12 -20.12
C ILE A 114 4.02 19.87 -20.33
N TYR A 115 5.23 20.09 -20.84
CA TYR A 115 6.34 19.16 -20.68
C TYR A 115 7.61 19.88 -20.21
N PHE A 116 8.46 19.13 -19.51
CA PHE A 116 9.79 19.52 -19.12
C PHE A 116 10.78 19.12 -20.22
N LYS A 117 11.52 20.09 -20.76
CA LYS A 117 12.66 19.81 -21.64
C LYS A 117 13.90 19.49 -20.78
N ASN A 118 14.36 18.25 -20.83
CA ASN A 118 15.53 17.76 -20.09
C ASN A 118 16.81 17.78 -20.94
N SER A 119 16.70 17.42 -22.22
CA SER A 119 17.75 17.61 -23.25
C SER A 119 17.11 18.06 -24.57
N GLU A 120 17.87 18.07 -25.67
CA GLU A 120 17.29 18.33 -27.00
C GLU A 120 16.41 17.18 -27.50
N GLU A 121 16.70 15.96 -27.07
CA GLU A 121 15.98 14.73 -27.44
C GLU A 121 14.96 14.30 -26.37
N MET A 122 15.21 14.63 -25.10
CA MET A 122 14.44 14.12 -23.96
C MET A 122 13.52 15.19 -23.38
N GLN A 123 12.22 14.97 -23.54
CA GLN A 123 11.12 15.74 -22.94
C GLN A 123 10.24 14.83 -22.07
N TYR A 124 9.64 15.34 -21.00
CA TYR A 124 8.79 14.55 -20.10
C TYR A 124 7.56 15.32 -19.59
N THR A 125 6.39 14.70 -19.60
CA THR A 125 5.18 15.28 -18.97
C THR A 125 5.20 15.12 -17.44
N PRO A 126 4.43 15.93 -16.69
CA PRO A 126 4.20 15.70 -15.26
C PRO A 126 3.66 14.30 -14.97
N GLU A 127 2.75 13.77 -15.81
CA GLU A 127 2.23 12.41 -15.72
C GLU A 127 3.31 11.34 -15.88
N GLU A 128 4.22 11.49 -16.84
CA GLU A 128 5.35 10.57 -17.03
C GLU A 128 6.30 10.59 -15.82
N LEU A 129 6.71 11.77 -15.36
CA LEU A 129 7.61 11.91 -14.22
C LEU A 129 6.98 11.36 -12.93
N PHE A 130 5.69 11.59 -12.72
CA PHE A 130 4.95 11.01 -11.60
C PHE A 130 4.82 9.48 -11.74
N GLY A 131 4.58 8.98 -12.95
CA GLY A 131 4.59 7.56 -13.29
C GLY A 131 5.94 6.88 -13.00
N MET A 132 7.07 7.57 -13.18
CA MET A 132 8.38 7.07 -12.75
C MET A 132 8.44 6.87 -11.22
N VAL A 133 7.94 7.82 -10.41
CA VAL A 133 7.93 7.65 -8.95
C VAL A 133 6.98 6.55 -8.51
N LEU A 134 5.82 6.41 -9.16
CA LEU A 134 4.88 5.31 -8.91
C LEU A 134 5.53 3.95 -9.24
N ASN A 135 6.25 3.83 -10.36
CA ASN A 135 6.97 2.62 -10.74
C ASN A 135 8.14 2.31 -9.77
N TYR A 136 8.92 3.31 -9.37
CA TYR A 136 9.97 3.14 -8.35
C TYR A 136 9.40 2.65 -7.01
N SER A 137 8.26 3.20 -6.60
CA SER A 137 7.58 2.82 -5.36
C SER A 137 6.97 1.42 -5.43
N ARG A 138 6.44 1.03 -6.61
CA ARG A 138 6.09 -0.36 -6.91
C ARG A 138 7.32 -1.26 -6.78
N GLY A 139 8.47 -0.84 -7.30
CA GLY A 139 9.76 -1.55 -7.14
C GLY A 139 10.11 -1.81 -5.68
N LEU A 140 10.19 -0.76 -4.84
CA LEU A 140 10.44 -0.88 -3.41
C LEU A 140 9.46 -1.84 -2.70
N ALA A 141 8.19 -1.79 -3.08
CA ALA A 141 7.16 -2.65 -2.53
C ALA A 141 7.28 -4.12 -2.99
N GLN A 142 7.71 -4.37 -4.24
CA GLN A 142 8.00 -5.72 -4.74
C GLN A 142 9.26 -6.31 -4.09
N ASP A 143 10.33 -5.51 -3.97
CA ASP A 143 11.57 -5.88 -3.28
C ASP A 143 11.28 -6.29 -1.82
N PHE A 144 10.35 -5.60 -1.14
CA PHE A 144 9.97 -5.92 0.24
C PHE A 144 9.04 -7.14 0.37
N ALA A 145 8.05 -7.28 -0.51
CA ALA A 145 7.04 -8.34 -0.40
C ALA A 145 7.39 -9.64 -1.16
N GLU A 146 8.57 -9.68 -1.80
CA GLU A 146 9.11 -10.77 -2.63
C GLU A 146 8.16 -11.28 -3.74
N GLN A 147 7.19 -10.43 -4.15
CA GLN A 147 6.13 -10.79 -5.10
C GLN A 147 5.80 -9.65 -6.08
N PRO A 148 5.33 -9.93 -7.31
CA PRO A 148 4.92 -8.91 -8.27
C PRO A 148 3.68 -8.13 -7.82
N ILE A 149 3.67 -6.81 -8.01
CA ILE A 149 2.55 -5.92 -7.68
C ILE A 149 1.90 -5.41 -8.96
N LYS A 150 0.58 -5.54 -9.04
CA LYS A 150 -0.22 -5.12 -10.20
C LYS A 150 -1.34 -4.17 -9.85
N ASP A 151 -1.93 -4.32 -8.67
CA ASP A 151 -3.11 -3.57 -8.21
C ASP A 151 -2.72 -2.62 -7.07
N ALA A 152 -3.26 -1.39 -7.06
CA ALA A 152 -2.99 -0.40 -6.02
C ALA A 152 -4.20 0.50 -5.72
N VAL A 153 -4.34 0.97 -4.48
CA VAL A 153 -5.14 2.15 -4.14
C VAL A 153 -4.18 3.33 -3.99
N ILE A 154 -4.49 4.47 -4.61
CA ILE A 154 -3.61 5.66 -4.59
C ILE A 154 -4.34 6.79 -3.86
N THR A 155 -3.66 7.44 -2.91
CA THR A 155 -4.18 8.64 -2.25
C THR A 155 -4.00 9.89 -3.13
N VAL A 156 -5.04 10.72 -3.20
CA VAL A 156 -5.03 12.03 -3.88
C VAL A 156 -5.61 13.12 -2.96
N PRO A 157 -5.22 14.40 -3.09
CA PRO A 157 -5.83 15.48 -2.33
C PRO A 157 -7.33 15.60 -2.59
N ALA A 158 -8.13 15.79 -1.55
CA ALA A 158 -9.59 15.89 -1.65
C ALA A 158 -10.06 16.93 -2.70
N PHE A 159 -9.34 18.05 -2.82
CA PHE A 159 -9.61 19.13 -3.78
C PHE A 159 -9.16 18.84 -5.23
N PHE A 160 -8.70 17.62 -5.56
CA PHE A 160 -8.40 17.24 -6.94
C PHE A 160 -9.68 17.16 -7.77
N ASN A 161 -9.72 17.94 -8.86
CA ASN A 161 -10.81 17.96 -9.82
C ASN A 161 -10.71 16.79 -10.82
N GLN A 162 -11.65 16.69 -11.77
CA GLN A 162 -11.72 15.57 -12.71
C GLN A 162 -10.44 15.41 -13.56
N ALA A 163 -9.90 16.50 -14.12
CA ALA A 163 -8.67 16.46 -14.90
C ALA A 163 -7.45 16.05 -14.05
N GLU A 164 -7.36 16.54 -12.81
CA GLU A 164 -6.30 16.17 -11.87
C GLU A 164 -6.36 14.67 -11.50
N ARG A 165 -7.58 14.11 -11.33
CA ARG A 165 -7.80 12.68 -11.09
C ARG A 165 -7.45 11.83 -12.32
N ARG A 166 -7.88 12.22 -13.53
CA ARG A 166 -7.52 11.49 -14.76
C ARG A 166 -6.01 11.49 -15.00
N ALA A 167 -5.31 12.61 -14.76
CA ALA A 167 -3.85 12.67 -14.84
C ALA A 167 -3.13 11.69 -13.89
N VAL A 168 -3.64 11.47 -12.67
CA VAL A 168 -3.14 10.42 -11.76
C VAL A 168 -3.39 9.02 -12.31
N LEU A 169 -4.57 8.75 -12.89
CA LEU A 169 -4.86 7.47 -13.55
C LEU A 169 -3.92 7.21 -14.74
N HIS A 170 -3.62 8.21 -15.56
CA HIS A 170 -2.67 8.08 -16.67
C HIS A 170 -1.26 7.77 -16.18
N ALA A 171 -0.78 8.46 -15.16
CA ALA A 171 0.53 8.19 -14.55
C ALA A 171 0.63 6.76 -13.96
N ALA A 172 -0.43 6.29 -13.29
CA ALA A 172 -0.49 4.92 -12.77
C ALA A 172 -0.54 3.88 -13.90
N HIS A 173 -1.28 4.14 -14.96
CA HIS A 173 -1.35 3.31 -16.16
C HIS A 173 0.02 3.23 -16.88
N MET A 174 0.75 4.34 -16.97
CA MET A 174 2.14 4.39 -17.48
C MET A 174 3.10 3.59 -16.57
N ALA A 175 2.91 3.62 -15.26
CA ALA A 175 3.68 2.84 -14.28
C ALA A 175 3.34 1.33 -14.27
N GLY A 176 2.36 0.88 -15.07
CA GLY A 176 1.91 -0.51 -15.08
C GLY A 176 1.16 -0.92 -13.81
N LEU A 177 0.49 0.03 -13.15
CA LEU A 177 -0.39 -0.19 -12.00
C LEU A 177 -1.86 -0.09 -12.42
N LYS A 178 -2.65 -1.10 -12.06
CA LYS A 178 -4.11 -1.06 -12.07
C LYS A 178 -4.60 -0.37 -10.80
N VAL A 179 -5.17 0.82 -10.95
CA VAL A 179 -5.81 1.53 -9.84
C VAL A 179 -7.11 0.82 -9.47
N LEU A 180 -7.21 0.36 -8.23
CA LEU A 180 -8.44 -0.17 -7.64
C LEU A 180 -9.38 0.95 -7.20
N GLN A 181 -8.82 2.06 -6.71
CA GLN A 181 -9.53 3.28 -6.32
C GLN A 181 -8.53 4.45 -6.19
N LEU A 182 -8.95 5.67 -6.57
CA LEU A 182 -8.34 6.89 -6.02
C LEU A 182 -9.08 7.28 -4.74
N ILE A 183 -8.47 7.08 -3.58
CA ILE A 183 -9.07 7.50 -2.30
C ILE A 183 -8.60 8.93 -1.98
N ASN A 184 -9.49 9.78 -1.46
CA ASN A 184 -9.05 11.08 -0.96
C ASN A 184 -8.17 10.89 0.28
N ASP A 185 -7.09 11.63 0.39
CA ASP A 185 -6.13 11.53 1.51
C ASP A 185 -6.79 11.76 2.88
N ASN A 186 -7.63 12.79 3.01
CA ASN A 186 -8.48 13.04 4.18
C ASN A 186 -9.42 11.86 4.52
N THR A 187 -10.01 11.21 3.52
CA THR A 187 -10.86 10.02 3.69
C THR A 187 -10.06 8.81 4.12
N ALA A 188 -8.84 8.64 3.62
CA ALA A 188 -7.95 7.58 4.04
C ALA A 188 -7.45 7.78 5.48
N VAL A 189 -7.10 9.02 5.87
CA VAL A 189 -6.85 9.43 7.26
C VAL A 189 -8.04 9.09 8.16
N ALA A 190 -9.26 9.43 7.74
CA ALA A 190 -10.49 9.15 8.48
C ALA A 190 -10.76 7.64 8.60
N LEU A 191 -10.49 6.87 7.55
CA LEU A 191 -10.63 5.41 7.55
C LEU A 191 -9.64 4.77 8.52
N ASN A 192 -8.38 5.21 8.52
CA ASN A 192 -7.38 4.78 9.49
C ASN A 192 -7.82 5.08 10.93
N TYR A 193 -8.29 6.30 11.22
CA TYR A 193 -8.80 6.67 12.54
C TYR A 193 -9.95 5.77 13.02
N GLY A 194 -10.95 5.56 12.15
CA GLY A 194 -12.17 4.82 12.46
C GLY A 194 -11.97 3.31 12.57
N VAL A 195 -11.10 2.71 11.76
CA VAL A 195 -10.82 1.27 11.78
C VAL A 195 -10.25 0.83 13.12
N PHE A 196 -9.27 1.57 13.65
CA PHE A 196 -8.68 1.29 14.96
C PHE A 196 -9.62 1.61 16.15
N ARG A 197 -10.65 2.44 15.93
CA ARG A 197 -11.70 2.81 16.91
C ARG A 197 -13.04 2.14 16.65
N ARG A 198 -13.09 1.04 15.88
CA ARG A 198 -14.34 0.33 15.51
C ARG A 198 -15.22 -0.04 16.71
N LYS A 199 -14.65 -0.26 17.91
CA LYS A 199 -15.40 -0.58 19.13
C LYS A 199 -16.10 0.63 19.75
N ASP A 200 -15.62 1.82 19.44
CA ASP A 200 -16.02 3.09 20.05
C ASP A 200 -17.05 3.85 19.17
N ILE A 201 -17.37 3.29 18.00
CA ILE A 201 -18.40 3.76 17.07
C ILE A 201 -19.68 2.98 17.37
N ASP A 202 -20.71 3.68 17.84
CA ASP A 202 -22.01 3.12 18.24
C ASP A 202 -23.16 3.70 17.40
N GLY A 203 -24.40 3.74 17.90
CA GLY A 203 -25.55 4.30 17.18
C GLY A 203 -25.58 5.83 17.11
N THR A 204 -24.74 6.50 17.91
CA THR A 204 -24.63 7.96 18.02
C THR A 204 -23.71 8.51 16.94
N ALA A 205 -24.09 9.63 16.32
CA ALA A 205 -23.26 10.34 15.36
C ALA A 205 -22.15 11.12 16.07
N LYS A 206 -20.89 10.72 15.87
CA LYS A 206 -19.70 11.33 16.49
C LYS A 206 -18.92 12.11 15.45
N ASN A 207 -18.77 13.42 15.64
CA ASN A 207 -18.19 14.29 14.61
C ASN A 207 -16.76 14.71 14.96
N VAL A 208 -15.82 14.37 14.09
CA VAL A 208 -14.39 14.64 14.25
C VAL A 208 -13.92 15.51 13.09
N LEU A 209 -13.14 16.55 13.38
CA LEU A 209 -12.49 17.37 12.37
C LEU A 209 -11.01 16.98 12.26
N PHE A 210 -10.59 16.51 11.10
CA PHE A 210 -9.17 16.31 10.78
C PHE A 210 -8.64 17.58 10.13
N TYR A 211 -7.53 18.11 10.63
CA TYR A 211 -6.80 19.25 10.05
C TYR A 211 -5.44 18.75 9.57
N ASP A 212 -5.31 18.57 8.26
CA ASP A 212 -4.07 18.19 7.59
C ASP A 212 -3.37 19.44 7.06
N MET A 213 -2.11 19.63 7.44
CA MET A 213 -1.23 20.63 6.82
C MET A 213 0.01 19.93 6.24
N GLY A 214 -0.05 19.68 4.94
CA GLY A 214 0.99 19.01 4.17
C GLY A 214 2.18 19.92 3.85
N SER A 215 2.96 19.54 2.83
CA SER A 215 3.98 20.43 2.28
C SER A 215 3.39 21.43 1.27
N GLY A 216 2.38 21.06 0.49
CA GLY A 216 1.80 21.91 -0.55
C GLY A 216 0.55 22.67 -0.13
N SER A 217 -0.30 22.04 0.68
CA SER A 217 -1.67 22.48 0.95
C SER A 217 -2.12 22.23 2.38
N THR A 218 -3.29 22.77 2.71
CA THR A 218 -4.02 22.53 3.95
C THR A 218 -5.42 22.04 3.63
N THR A 219 -5.91 21.02 4.33
CA THR A 219 -7.29 20.55 4.25
C THR A 219 -7.87 20.31 5.65
N ALA A 220 -9.01 20.91 5.94
CA ALA A 220 -9.84 20.59 7.09
C ALA A 220 -11.05 19.76 6.64
N THR A 221 -11.34 18.66 7.35
CA THR A 221 -12.38 17.70 6.97
C THR A 221 -13.19 17.26 8.17
N ILE A 222 -14.50 17.50 8.13
CA ILE A 222 -15.45 17.05 9.14
C ILE A 222 -15.99 15.68 8.74
N VAL A 223 -15.92 14.72 9.67
CA VAL A 223 -16.32 13.33 9.47
C VAL A 223 -17.29 12.91 10.57
N THR A 224 -18.47 12.42 10.20
CA THR A 224 -19.36 11.72 11.13
C THR A 224 -18.99 10.24 11.15
N TYR A 225 -18.75 9.69 12.33
CA TYR A 225 -18.70 8.25 12.57
C TYR A 225 -19.98 7.78 13.26
N GLN A 226 -20.57 6.70 12.76
CA GLN A 226 -21.77 6.07 13.33
C GLN A 226 -21.89 4.63 12.84
N THR A 227 -22.68 3.79 13.51
CA THR A 227 -23.09 2.49 12.99
C THR A 227 -24.37 2.59 12.18
N VAL A 228 -24.44 1.88 11.05
CA VAL A 228 -25.61 1.85 10.17
C VAL A 228 -26.02 0.41 9.85
N LYS A 229 -27.33 0.17 9.71
CA LYS A 229 -27.87 -1.13 9.32
C LYS A 229 -27.83 -1.29 7.81
N THR A 230 -27.06 -2.25 7.34
CA THR A 230 -27.02 -2.72 5.94
C THR A 230 -27.84 -3.99 5.76
N LYS A 231 -28.37 -4.23 4.56
CA LYS A 231 -29.12 -5.46 4.25
C LYS A 231 -28.22 -6.69 4.18
N GLU A 232 -26.97 -6.51 3.75
CA GLU A 232 -26.04 -7.59 3.41
C GLU A 232 -25.05 -7.93 4.53
N SER A 233 -24.84 -7.03 5.51
CA SER A 233 -23.84 -7.21 6.58
C SER A 233 -24.34 -6.76 7.96
N GLY A 234 -25.64 -6.50 8.11
CA GLY A 234 -26.22 -6.04 9.38
C GLY A 234 -25.68 -4.67 9.81
N THR A 235 -25.56 -4.46 11.12
CA THR A 235 -24.99 -3.24 11.71
C THR A 235 -23.47 -3.19 11.47
N GLN A 236 -22.99 -2.19 10.73
CA GLN A 236 -21.57 -1.96 10.44
C GLN A 236 -21.18 -0.51 10.76
N PRO A 237 -19.93 -0.25 11.19
CA PRO A 237 -19.42 1.11 11.34
C PRO A 237 -19.30 1.78 9.96
N GLN A 238 -19.62 3.07 9.95
CA GLN A 238 -19.53 3.96 8.80
C GLN A 238 -18.75 5.20 9.20
N LEU A 239 -17.92 5.69 8.27
CA LEU A 239 -17.52 7.09 8.22
C LEU A 239 -18.27 7.77 7.06
N GLN A 240 -18.71 9.00 7.28
CA GLN A 240 -19.21 9.87 6.23
C GLN A 240 -18.52 11.22 6.30
N ILE A 241 -17.92 11.64 5.19
CA ILE A 241 -17.41 13.00 5.02
C ILE A 241 -18.61 13.96 4.96
N ARG A 242 -18.57 15.02 5.77
CA ARG A 242 -19.65 16.02 5.90
C ARG A 242 -19.30 17.35 5.25
N GLY A 243 -18.09 17.82 5.49
CA GLY A 243 -17.61 19.11 5.03
C GLY A 243 -16.11 19.07 4.76
N VAL A 244 -15.70 19.70 3.67
CA VAL A 244 -14.29 19.84 3.27
C VAL A 244 -14.04 21.32 2.96
N GLY A 245 -13.07 21.89 3.66
CA GLY A 245 -12.51 23.21 3.38
C GLY A 245 -11.00 23.07 3.20
N PHE A 246 -10.39 23.86 2.32
CA PHE A 246 -9.00 23.69 1.94
C PHE A 246 -8.36 25.01 1.50
N ASP A 247 -7.04 25.02 1.45
CA ASP A 247 -6.23 26.09 0.85
C ASP A 247 -5.07 25.43 0.08
N ARG A 248 -5.01 25.66 -1.24
CA ARG A 248 -4.03 25.03 -2.14
C ARG A 248 -2.65 25.70 -2.14
N GLY A 249 -2.49 26.84 -1.47
CA GLY A 249 -1.21 27.56 -1.33
C GLY A 249 -0.65 27.56 0.10
N LEU A 250 -1.48 27.30 1.10
CA LEU A 250 -1.08 27.23 2.50
C LEU A 250 -0.43 25.86 2.81
N GLY A 251 0.90 25.80 2.78
CA GLY A 251 1.64 24.57 3.06
C GLY A 251 3.06 24.81 3.57
N GLY A 252 3.68 23.76 4.11
CA GLY A 252 5.04 23.84 4.67
C GLY A 252 6.14 24.24 3.67
N PHE A 253 5.92 24.07 2.37
CA PHE A 253 6.87 24.49 1.33
C PHE A 253 6.90 26.00 1.13
N GLU A 254 5.75 26.67 1.29
CA GLU A 254 5.63 28.13 1.17
C GLU A 254 6.32 28.85 2.35
N MET A 255 6.43 28.15 3.50
CA MET A 255 7.31 28.49 4.61
C MET A 255 8.81 28.25 4.29
N ASP A 256 9.15 27.15 3.63
CA ASP A 256 10.53 26.86 3.20
C ASP A 256 11.03 27.89 2.18
N LEU A 257 10.16 28.38 1.29
CA LEU A 257 10.48 29.44 0.34
C LEU A 257 10.74 30.79 1.02
N ARG A 258 9.95 31.17 2.04
CA ARG A 258 10.21 32.35 2.90
C ARG A 258 11.59 32.26 3.55
N LEU A 259 11.87 31.15 4.23
CA LEU A 259 13.16 30.90 4.87
C LEU A 259 14.31 30.91 3.85
N ARG A 260 14.19 30.22 2.70
CA ARG A 260 15.20 30.24 1.62
C ARG A 260 15.52 31.67 1.18
N ASN A 261 14.49 32.48 0.95
CA ASN A 261 14.63 33.86 0.47
C ASN A 261 15.25 34.79 1.54
N HIS A 262 14.99 34.52 2.81
CA HIS A 262 15.62 35.18 3.96
C HIS A 262 17.09 34.77 4.14
N LEU A 263 17.43 33.47 4.07
CA LEU A 263 18.84 33.03 4.08
C LEU A 263 19.63 33.61 2.90
N ALA A 264 19.01 33.75 1.72
CA ALA A 264 19.61 34.42 0.56
C ALA A 264 19.87 35.91 0.83
N LYS A 265 18.94 36.62 1.48
CA LYS A 265 19.14 38.00 1.95
C LYS A 265 20.35 38.08 2.89
N LEU A 266 20.38 37.25 3.94
CA LEU A 266 21.46 37.24 4.93
C LEU A 266 22.84 36.93 4.32
N PHE A 267 22.93 36.04 3.33
CA PHE A 267 24.21 35.80 2.63
C PHE A 267 24.68 37.02 1.85
N ASN A 268 23.79 37.66 1.07
CA ASN A 268 24.14 38.86 0.30
C ASN A 268 24.55 40.03 1.22
N GLU A 269 23.92 40.14 2.39
CA GLU A 269 24.25 41.16 3.40
C GLU A 269 25.65 40.97 4.02
N GLN A 270 26.25 39.77 3.96
CA GLN A 270 27.66 39.54 4.33
C GLN A 270 28.65 40.13 3.31
N LYS A 271 28.20 40.51 2.10
CA LYS A 271 28.99 41.17 1.03
C LYS A 271 30.30 40.46 0.65
N LYS A 272 30.36 39.13 0.85
CA LYS A 272 31.54 38.30 0.54
C LYS A 272 31.65 37.97 -0.95
N SER A 273 30.53 37.78 -1.65
CA SER A 273 30.48 37.68 -3.12
C SER A 273 30.10 39.03 -3.75
N ARG A 274 30.39 39.17 -5.05
CA ARG A 274 30.02 40.31 -5.90
C ARG A 274 28.67 40.14 -6.60
N LYS A 275 28.04 38.96 -6.53
CA LYS A 275 26.76 38.63 -7.19
C LYS A 275 25.66 38.34 -6.17
N ASP A 276 24.41 38.51 -6.56
CA ASP A 276 23.28 38.02 -5.75
C ASP A 276 23.22 36.48 -5.83
N VAL A 277 23.19 35.80 -4.69
CA VAL A 277 23.08 34.33 -4.62
C VAL A 277 21.84 33.77 -5.34
N ARG A 278 20.82 34.60 -5.55
CA ARG A 278 19.60 34.27 -6.31
C ARG A 278 19.85 34.01 -7.80
N GLU A 279 20.92 34.59 -8.38
CA GLU A 279 21.36 34.28 -9.75
C GLU A 279 21.89 32.84 -9.89
N ASN A 280 22.30 32.23 -8.78
CA ASN A 280 22.93 30.91 -8.76
C ASN A 280 21.93 29.84 -8.30
N HIS A 281 21.30 29.15 -9.27
CA HIS A 281 20.32 28.10 -9.00
C HIS A 281 20.87 26.98 -8.08
N ARG A 282 22.16 26.63 -8.18
CA ARG A 282 22.79 25.61 -7.31
C ARG A 282 22.92 26.11 -5.86
N ALA A 283 23.21 27.39 -5.66
CA ALA A 283 23.24 28.01 -4.34
C ALA A 283 21.83 28.12 -3.74
N MET A 284 20.84 28.60 -4.51
CA MET A 284 19.43 28.64 -4.08
C MET A 284 18.86 27.26 -3.76
N ALA A 285 19.28 26.21 -4.47
CA ALA A 285 18.91 24.83 -4.20
C ALA A 285 19.55 24.29 -2.89
N LYS A 286 20.80 24.66 -2.58
CA LYS A 286 21.42 24.42 -1.26
C LYS A 286 20.64 25.15 -0.14
N LEU A 287 20.33 26.43 -0.33
CA LEU A 287 19.59 27.23 0.66
C LEU A 287 18.18 26.69 0.95
N LEU A 288 17.50 26.13 -0.06
CA LEU A 288 16.19 25.49 0.13
C LEU A 288 16.27 24.23 0.99
N LYS A 289 17.32 23.41 0.82
CA LYS A 289 17.58 22.23 1.67
C LYS A 289 17.87 22.64 3.12
N GLU A 290 18.61 23.73 3.32
CA GLU A 290 18.87 24.26 4.66
C GLU A 290 17.62 24.90 5.29
N ALA A 291 16.78 25.60 4.51
CA ALA A 291 15.50 26.14 4.96
C ALA A 291 14.55 25.05 5.48
N GLN A 292 14.45 23.92 4.77
CA GLN A 292 13.68 22.74 5.20
C GLN A 292 14.17 22.17 6.54
N ARG A 293 15.49 22.11 6.72
CA ARG A 293 16.11 21.69 7.99
C ARG A 293 15.83 22.70 9.09
N LEU A 294 15.97 24.00 8.80
CA LEU A 294 15.77 25.11 9.72
C LEU A 294 14.34 25.16 10.25
N LYS A 295 13.31 25.07 9.38
CA LYS A 295 11.89 24.96 9.79
C LYS A 295 11.66 23.81 10.78
N THR A 296 12.27 22.66 10.49
CA THR A 296 12.16 21.45 11.33
C THR A 296 12.83 21.65 12.69
N VAL A 297 14.01 22.27 12.74
CA VAL A 297 14.74 22.52 13.99
C VAL A 297 14.07 23.62 14.82
N LEU A 298 13.60 24.71 14.20
CA LEU A 298 12.89 25.81 14.88
C LEU A 298 11.51 25.40 15.40
N SER A 299 10.91 24.34 14.87
CA SER A 299 9.68 23.77 15.44
C SER A 299 9.89 23.19 16.85
N ALA A 300 11.12 22.81 17.20
CA ALA A 300 11.50 22.35 18.55
C ALA A 300 12.27 23.43 19.34
N ASN A 301 13.22 24.13 18.70
CA ASN A 301 14.16 25.05 19.35
C ASN A 301 13.78 26.52 19.13
N VAL A 302 14.23 27.42 20.00
CA VAL A 302 13.93 28.87 19.90
C VAL A 302 14.79 29.55 18.82
N ASP A 303 16.00 29.04 18.56
CA ASP A 303 16.87 29.51 17.48
C ASP A 303 17.77 28.38 16.96
N PHE A 304 18.46 28.65 15.84
CA PHE A 304 19.46 27.76 15.28
C PHE A 304 20.51 28.51 14.43
N MET A 305 21.72 27.94 14.33
CA MET A 305 22.81 28.43 13.46
C MET A 305 22.77 27.73 12.10
N ALA A 306 22.09 28.32 11.12
CA ALA A 306 22.09 27.83 9.74
C ALA A 306 23.52 27.87 9.17
N GLN A 307 23.95 26.79 8.50
CA GLN A 307 25.27 26.64 7.88
C GLN A 307 25.16 25.96 6.51
N VAL A 308 25.81 26.53 5.50
CA VAL A 308 25.97 25.91 4.18
C VAL A 308 27.41 26.12 3.69
N GLU A 309 28.13 25.03 3.53
CA GLU A 309 29.52 25.02 3.06
C GLU A 309 29.63 25.32 1.56
N GLY A 310 30.61 26.15 1.18
CA GLY A 310 30.89 26.59 -0.19
C GLY A 310 29.62 26.99 -0.97
N LEU A 311 28.78 27.85 -0.39
CA LEU A 311 27.44 28.14 -0.90
C LEU A 311 27.49 28.70 -2.34
N MET A 312 28.33 29.71 -2.54
CA MET A 312 28.65 30.32 -3.84
C MET A 312 30.07 30.87 -3.78
N ASP A 313 30.82 30.81 -4.89
CA ASP A 313 32.21 31.28 -5.01
C ASP A 313 33.14 30.72 -3.90
N ASP A 314 32.89 29.47 -3.49
CA ASP A 314 33.53 28.75 -2.36
C ASP A 314 33.45 29.45 -0.99
N ILE A 315 32.52 30.41 -0.84
CA ILE A 315 32.22 31.10 0.41
C ILE A 315 31.27 30.26 1.28
N ASP A 316 31.71 29.95 2.49
CA ASP A 316 30.84 29.41 3.54
C ASP A 316 29.80 30.43 4.03
N PHE A 317 28.55 30.02 4.04
CA PHE A 317 27.44 30.73 4.68
C PHE A 317 27.23 30.20 6.09
N LYS A 318 27.19 31.12 7.07
CA LYS A 318 26.70 30.87 8.43
C LYS A 318 25.85 32.06 8.87
N ALA A 319 24.72 31.79 9.53
CA ALA A 319 23.85 32.82 10.10
C ALA A 319 23.04 32.24 11.27
N LYS A 320 22.73 33.08 12.27
CA LYS A 320 21.70 32.76 13.27
C LYS A 320 20.33 33.08 12.70
N VAL A 321 19.34 32.23 12.94
CA VAL A 321 17.92 32.51 12.69
C VAL A 321 17.10 32.02 13.89
N THR A 322 16.15 32.83 14.32
CA THR A 322 15.24 32.54 15.44
C THR A 322 13.86 32.06 14.96
N ARG A 323 13.11 31.42 15.87
CA ARG A 323 11.70 31.10 15.66
C ARG A 323 10.87 32.37 15.47
N SER A 324 11.20 33.46 16.15
CA SER A 324 10.47 34.73 16.03
C SER A 324 10.57 35.33 14.62
N GLU A 325 11.78 35.35 14.05
CA GLU A 325 11.99 35.80 12.66
C GLU A 325 11.30 34.88 11.65
N PHE A 326 11.35 33.56 11.88
CA PHE A 326 10.60 32.59 11.07
C PHE A 326 9.10 32.82 11.13
N GLU A 327 8.55 33.11 12.31
CA GLU A 327 7.12 33.34 12.49
C GLU A 327 6.68 34.69 11.91
N GLU A 328 7.48 35.74 12.05
CA GLU A 328 7.25 37.06 11.42
C GLU A 328 7.23 36.95 9.88
N LEU A 329 8.20 36.23 9.30
CA LEU A 329 8.26 35.98 7.85
C LEU A 329 7.02 35.27 7.30
N CYS A 330 6.30 34.52 8.13
CA CYS A 330 5.16 33.67 7.74
C CYS A 330 3.81 34.17 8.32
N ALA A 331 3.74 35.39 8.85
CA ALA A 331 2.53 35.92 9.48
C ALA A 331 1.29 35.81 8.58
N ASP A 332 1.44 36.12 7.29
CA ASP A 332 0.41 36.04 6.25
C ASP A 332 -0.13 34.62 6.00
N LEU A 333 0.71 33.60 6.23
CA LEU A 333 0.29 32.19 6.17
C LEU A 333 -0.49 31.80 7.42
N PHE A 334 -0.11 32.30 8.60
CA PHE A 334 -0.82 32.00 9.84
C PHE A 334 -2.21 32.64 9.90
N GLU A 335 -2.40 33.81 9.30
CA GLU A 335 -3.75 34.40 9.15
C GLU A 335 -4.70 33.53 8.31
N ARG A 336 -4.18 32.67 7.43
CA ARG A 336 -4.97 31.73 6.61
C ARG A 336 -5.35 30.43 7.34
N VAL A 337 -4.64 30.05 8.42
CA VAL A 337 -4.85 28.79 9.19
C VAL A 337 -6.30 28.56 9.67
N PRO A 338 -7.06 29.57 10.14
CA PRO A 338 -8.46 29.36 10.55
C PRO A 338 -9.41 29.04 9.38
N ARG A 339 -9.07 29.44 8.15
CA ARG A 339 -10.02 29.45 7.03
C ARG A 339 -10.50 28.05 6.62
N PRO A 340 -9.64 27.03 6.40
CA PRO A 340 -10.11 25.69 6.02
C PRO A 340 -11.14 25.12 7.00
N VAL A 341 -11.01 25.40 8.31
CA VAL A 341 -11.99 25.00 9.33
C VAL A 341 -13.35 25.68 9.11
N GLN A 342 -13.36 26.98 8.82
CA GLN A 342 -14.59 27.75 8.54
C GLN A 342 -15.26 27.26 7.25
N ASP A 343 -14.49 27.04 6.19
CA ASP A 343 -14.97 26.54 4.91
C ASP A 343 -15.52 25.10 5.04
N ALA A 344 -14.93 24.27 5.91
CA ALA A 344 -15.40 22.92 6.21
C ALA A 344 -16.71 22.92 7.04
N LEU A 345 -16.81 23.76 8.09
CA LEU A 345 -18.03 23.93 8.89
C LEU A 345 -19.20 24.42 8.02
N THR A 346 -18.93 25.41 7.18
CA THR A 346 -19.90 25.93 6.20
C THR A 346 -20.32 24.86 5.19
N ALA A 347 -19.38 24.04 4.71
CA ALA A 347 -19.69 22.94 3.79
C ALA A 347 -20.52 21.82 4.44
N ALA A 348 -20.37 21.60 5.75
CA ALA A 348 -21.11 20.58 6.50
C ALA A 348 -22.50 21.06 6.98
N GLU A 349 -22.78 22.37 6.93
CA GLU A 349 -23.90 23.04 7.61
C GLU A 349 -23.88 22.83 9.14
N MET A 350 -22.69 22.71 9.74
CA MET A 350 -22.48 22.39 11.17
C MET A 350 -21.79 23.51 11.94
N LYS A 351 -22.03 23.56 13.25
CA LYS A 351 -21.36 24.48 14.18
C LYS A 351 -20.15 23.83 14.87
N LEU A 352 -19.28 24.67 15.43
CA LEU A 352 -18.02 24.26 16.07
C LEU A 352 -18.23 23.51 17.40
N GLU A 353 -19.37 23.72 18.05
CA GLU A 353 -19.78 23.00 19.27
C GLU A 353 -20.16 21.54 18.97
N GLU A 354 -20.58 21.22 17.75
CA GLU A 354 -20.97 19.87 17.32
C GLU A 354 -19.77 18.97 16.99
N ILE A 355 -18.55 19.54 16.98
CA ILE A 355 -17.29 18.84 16.74
C ILE A 355 -16.70 18.38 18.09
N GLU A 356 -16.59 17.06 18.28
CA GLU A 356 -16.05 16.45 19.50
C GLU A 356 -14.55 16.69 19.64
N GLN A 357 -13.78 16.40 18.58
CA GLN A 357 -12.33 16.51 18.58
C GLN A 357 -11.81 17.12 17.26
N VAL A 358 -10.80 17.97 17.36
CA VAL A 358 -9.96 18.42 16.25
C VAL A 358 -8.64 17.63 16.30
N ILE A 359 -8.24 16.99 15.21
CA ILE A 359 -7.08 16.09 15.14
C ILE A 359 -6.07 16.58 14.10
N LEU A 360 -4.79 16.62 14.49
CA LEU A 360 -3.70 17.10 13.64
C LEU A 360 -3.12 16.00 12.74
N VAL A 361 -2.94 16.35 11.47
CA VAL A 361 -2.34 15.50 10.43
C VAL A 361 -1.38 16.36 9.59
N GLY A 362 -0.49 15.72 8.82
CA GLY A 362 0.46 16.43 7.96
C GLY A 362 1.68 16.96 8.70
N GLY A 363 2.78 17.11 7.96
CA GLY A 363 4.08 17.43 8.54
C GLY A 363 4.18 18.84 9.14
N SER A 364 3.39 19.79 8.65
CA SER A 364 3.54 21.22 8.93
C SER A 364 2.73 21.70 10.13
N THR A 365 1.74 20.91 10.59
CA THR A 365 1.06 21.14 11.89
C THR A 365 2.02 21.06 13.08
N ARG A 366 3.25 20.55 12.88
CA ARG A 366 4.31 20.54 13.89
C ARG A 366 4.90 21.92 14.21
N VAL A 367 4.68 22.93 13.36
CA VAL A 367 5.08 24.32 13.63
C VAL A 367 4.25 24.88 14.80
N PRO A 368 4.86 25.36 15.91
CA PRO A 368 4.12 25.80 17.09
C PRO A 368 3.05 26.85 16.80
N LYS A 369 3.36 27.84 15.96
CA LYS A 369 2.43 28.92 15.59
C LYS A 369 1.16 28.45 14.87
N VAL A 370 1.26 27.37 14.09
CA VAL A 370 0.09 26.75 13.43
C VAL A 370 -0.83 26.14 14.49
N GLN A 371 -0.28 25.45 15.50
CA GLN A 371 -1.07 24.92 16.62
C GLN A 371 -1.68 26.03 17.48
N GLU A 372 -0.94 27.10 17.78
CA GLU A 372 -1.43 28.25 18.53
C GLU A 372 -2.65 28.90 17.86
N VAL A 373 -2.53 29.24 16.57
CA VAL A 373 -3.60 29.90 15.82
C VAL A 373 -4.78 28.96 15.59
N LEU A 374 -4.53 27.68 15.29
CA LEU A 374 -5.60 26.70 15.12
C LEU A 374 -6.36 26.45 16.44
N LEU A 375 -5.66 26.26 17.56
CA LEU A 375 -6.27 26.05 18.89
C LEU A 375 -7.20 27.23 19.24
N LYS A 376 -6.71 28.47 19.03
CA LYS A 376 -7.48 29.70 19.21
C LYS A 376 -8.70 29.77 18.27
N ALA A 377 -8.58 29.29 17.03
CA ALA A 377 -9.67 29.28 16.06
C ALA A 377 -10.75 28.22 16.35
N VAL A 378 -10.39 27.08 16.96
CA VAL A 378 -11.34 25.98 17.24
C VAL A 378 -11.93 26.02 18.65
N GLY A 379 -11.42 26.88 19.55
CA GLY A 379 -11.98 27.09 20.89
C GLY A 379 -11.98 25.85 21.79
N LYS A 380 -11.11 24.86 21.51
CA LYS A 380 -10.95 23.64 22.31
C LYS A 380 -9.77 23.80 23.27
N GLU A 381 -9.72 22.99 24.32
CA GLU A 381 -8.61 22.98 25.29
C GLU A 381 -7.32 22.37 24.71
N GLU A 382 -7.44 21.36 23.85
CA GLU A 382 -6.31 20.73 23.17
C GLU A 382 -6.60 20.36 21.70
N LEU A 383 -5.53 20.08 20.95
CA LEU A 383 -5.56 19.55 19.58
C LEU A 383 -5.08 18.09 19.60
N GLY A 384 -5.93 17.18 19.14
CA GLY A 384 -5.72 15.74 19.17
C GLY A 384 -4.51 15.28 18.36
N LYS A 385 -3.65 14.48 19.00
CA LYS A 385 -2.41 13.92 18.43
C LYS A 385 -2.43 12.38 18.47
N ASN A 386 -3.63 11.80 18.46
CA ASN A 386 -3.92 10.38 18.67
C ASN A 386 -3.93 9.54 17.36
N ILE A 387 -3.18 10.00 16.34
CA ILE A 387 -2.97 9.37 15.05
C ILE A 387 -1.56 9.72 14.55
N ASN A 388 -0.90 8.85 13.77
CA ASN A 388 0.39 9.21 13.19
C ASN A 388 0.20 10.10 11.96
N ALA A 389 0.41 11.41 12.14
CA ALA A 389 0.28 12.45 11.12
C ALA A 389 1.09 12.23 9.83
N ASP A 390 2.12 11.37 9.85
CA ASP A 390 2.97 11.05 8.69
C ASP A 390 2.59 9.75 7.95
N GLU A 391 1.82 8.85 8.58
CA GLU A 391 1.52 7.50 8.06
C GLU A 391 0.02 7.28 7.82
N ALA A 392 -0.85 8.14 8.36
CA ALA A 392 -2.30 7.92 8.44
C ALA A 392 -3.02 7.72 7.10
N ALA A 393 -2.75 8.56 6.10
CA ALA A 393 -3.38 8.46 4.79
C ALA A 393 -3.04 7.13 4.11
N ALA A 394 -1.76 6.77 4.13
CA ALA A 394 -1.27 5.53 3.55
C ALA A 394 -1.78 4.27 4.30
N MET A 395 -1.81 4.29 5.64
CA MET A 395 -2.40 3.19 6.43
C MET A 395 -3.88 2.94 6.09
N GLY A 396 -4.66 4.01 5.92
CA GLY A 396 -6.07 3.90 5.50
C GLY A 396 -6.21 3.36 4.07
N ALA A 397 -5.33 3.77 3.17
CA ALA A 397 -5.32 3.30 1.79
C ALA A 397 -4.83 1.84 1.65
N VAL A 398 -3.93 1.35 2.51
CA VAL A 398 -3.64 -0.10 2.67
C VAL A 398 -4.90 -0.85 3.10
N TYR A 399 -5.62 -0.35 4.11
CA TYR A 399 -6.87 -0.99 4.56
C TYR A 399 -7.92 -1.03 3.44
N GLN A 400 -8.03 0.03 2.65
CA GLN A 400 -8.93 0.08 1.49
C GLN A 400 -8.50 -0.87 0.37
N ALA A 401 -7.19 -0.99 0.07
CA ALA A 401 -6.68 -1.98 -0.87
C ALA A 401 -6.98 -3.42 -0.41
N ALA A 402 -6.82 -3.71 0.88
CA ALA A 402 -7.20 -4.99 1.47
C ALA A 402 -8.72 -5.23 1.54
N ALA A 403 -9.55 -4.18 1.50
CA ALA A 403 -11.01 -4.27 1.41
C ALA A 403 -11.53 -4.51 -0.01
N LEU A 404 -10.83 -3.98 -1.02
CA LEU A 404 -11.15 -4.16 -2.44
C LEU A 404 -10.53 -5.45 -3.03
N SER A 405 -9.45 -5.96 -2.44
CA SER A 405 -8.77 -7.16 -2.89
C SER A 405 -9.55 -8.44 -2.54
N LYS A 406 -9.74 -9.31 -3.54
CA LYS A 406 -10.37 -10.63 -3.36
C LYS A 406 -9.52 -11.63 -2.58
N ALA A 407 -8.23 -11.33 -2.34
CA ALA A 407 -7.31 -12.20 -1.62
C ALA A 407 -7.40 -12.08 -0.09
N PHE A 408 -7.99 -10.99 0.43
CA PHE A 408 -8.06 -10.71 1.86
C PHE A 408 -9.51 -10.59 2.34
N LYS A 409 -9.74 -10.82 3.63
CA LYS A 409 -11.08 -10.72 4.25
C LYS A 409 -11.03 -9.82 5.48
N VAL A 410 -10.95 -8.51 5.26
CA VAL A 410 -11.08 -7.52 6.33
C VAL A 410 -12.53 -7.44 6.84
N LYS A 411 -12.72 -6.93 8.06
CA LYS A 411 -14.06 -6.67 8.62
C LYS A 411 -14.69 -5.47 7.88
N PRO A 412 -15.96 -5.51 7.40
CA PRO A 412 -16.55 -4.41 6.63
C PRO A 412 -16.55 -3.08 7.39
N PHE A 413 -16.00 -2.03 6.79
CA PHE A 413 -16.08 -0.65 7.26
C PHE A 413 -16.62 0.19 6.10
N LEU A 414 -17.70 0.94 6.33
CA LEU A 414 -18.38 1.65 5.26
C LEU A 414 -17.79 3.05 5.09
N VAL A 415 -17.38 3.37 3.86
CA VAL A 415 -16.83 4.67 3.48
C VAL A 415 -17.87 5.42 2.67
N ARG A 416 -18.16 6.67 3.05
CA ARG A 416 -18.93 7.63 2.26
C ARG A 416 -18.15 8.93 2.11
N ASP A 417 -17.43 9.01 1.00
CA ASP A 417 -16.72 10.19 0.56
C ASP A 417 -17.69 11.20 -0.09
N ALA A 418 -17.28 12.45 -0.25
CA ALA A 418 -18.16 13.58 -0.59
C ALA A 418 -17.65 14.39 -1.79
N ALA A 419 -18.54 14.70 -2.74
CA ALA A 419 -18.21 15.45 -3.94
C ALA A 419 -17.87 16.92 -3.60
N VAL A 420 -16.57 17.27 -3.59
CA VAL A 420 -16.10 18.63 -3.25
C VAL A 420 -16.60 19.69 -4.23
N PHE A 421 -16.66 19.36 -5.52
CA PHE A 421 -17.16 20.25 -6.57
C PHE A 421 -18.50 19.72 -7.10
N PRO A 422 -19.55 20.55 -7.16
CA PRO A 422 -20.80 20.16 -7.80
C PRO A 422 -20.59 19.98 -9.32
N ILE A 423 -21.37 19.08 -9.92
CA ILE A 423 -21.38 18.83 -11.37
C ILE A 423 -22.82 18.95 -11.86
N GLN A 424 -23.02 19.58 -13.01
CA GLN A 424 -24.32 19.80 -13.64
C GLN A 424 -24.29 19.50 -15.15
N VAL A 425 -25.47 19.22 -15.68
CA VAL A 425 -25.73 19.05 -17.11
C VAL A 425 -26.44 20.30 -17.62
N GLU A 426 -25.94 20.86 -18.73
CA GLU A 426 -26.51 22.05 -19.38
C GLU A 426 -26.95 21.74 -20.80
N PHE A 427 -28.15 22.20 -21.19
CA PHE A 427 -28.74 21.87 -22.49
C PHE A 427 -29.78 22.91 -22.95
N THR A 428 -29.72 23.26 -24.23
CA THR A 428 -30.65 24.17 -24.90
C THR A 428 -31.87 23.43 -25.42
N ARG A 429 -33.07 23.98 -25.21
CA ARG A 429 -34.34 23.45 -25.72
C ARG A 429 -35.06 24.51 -26.55
N GLU A 430 -35.53 24.15 -27.74
CA GLU A 430 -36.52 24.98 -28.44
C GLU A 430 -37.85 25.02 -27.67
N MET A 431 -38.40 26.23 -27.62
CA MET A 431 -39.78 26.51 -27.23
C MET A 431 -40.40 27.40 -28.30
N GLU A 432 -41.62 27.10 -28.67
CA GLU A 432 -42.45 27.99 -29.50
C GLU A 432 -43.25 28.87 -28.53
N GLU A 433 -43.11 30.18 -28.71
CA GLU A 433 -43.96 31.19 -28.07
C GLU A 433 -45.12 31.55 -29.01
N GLU A 434 -46.04 32.38 -28.54
CA GLU A 434 -47.18 32.81 -29.37
C GLU A 434 -46.68 33.55 -30.63
N GLU A 435 -47.46 33.49 -31.71
CA GLU A 435 -47.08 33.92 -33.07
C GLU A 435 -45.90 33.16 -33.73
N GLY A 436 -45.49 32.01 -33.18
CA GLY A 436 -44.59 31.06 -33.85
C GLY A 436 -43.11 31.42 -33.79
N VAL A 437 -42.74 32.38 -32.93
CA VAL A 437 -41.35 32.70 -32.63
C VAL A 437 -40.72 31.54 -31.82
N LYS A 438 -39.64 30.96 -32.35
CA LYS A 438 -38.85 29.94 -31.66
C LYS A 438 -37.80 30.59 -30.76
N THR A 439 -37.88 30.34 -29.45
CA THR A 439 -36.87 30.78 -28.47
C THR A 439 -36.08 29.59 -27.93
N LEU A 440 -34.77 29.80 -27.70
CA LEU A 440 -33.87 28.79 -27.17
C LEU A 440 -33.76 28.93 -25.65
N LYS A 441 -34.49 28.10 -24.91
CA LYS A 441 -34.39 28.03 -23.46
C LYS A 441 -33.17 27.23 -23.04
N HIS A 442 -32.21 27.89 -22.38
CA HIS A 442 -31.10 27.20 -21.71
C HIS A 442 -31.58 26.56 -20.41
N ASN A 443 -31.21 25.31 -20.16
CA ASN A 443 -31.60 24.55 -18.96
C ASN A 443 -30.35 24.02 -18.27
N LYS A 444 -30.26 24.21 -16.95
CA LYS A 444 -29.20 23.64 -16.11
C LYS A 444 -29.82 22.63 -15.13
N ARG A 445 -29.17 21.49 -14.91
CA ARG A 445 -29.60 20.46 -13.94
C ARG A 445 -28.41 19.92 -13.16
N ILE A 446 -28.37 20.16 -11.85
CA ILE A 446 -27.34 19.61 -10.98
C ILE A 446 -27.46 18.08 -10.95
N LEU A 447 -26.34 17.41 -11.25
CA LEU A 447 -26.20 15.96 -11.26
C LEU A 447 -25.74 15.49 -9.87
N PHE A 448 -24.64 16.08 -9.40
CA PHE A 448 -24.07 15.89 -8.06
C PHE A 448 -23.90 17.26 -7.40
N GLN A 449 -24.44 17.42 -6.19
CA GLN A 449 -24.33 18.65 -5.39
C GLN A 449 -23.00 18.68 -4.62
N ARG A 450 -22.61 19.87 -4.13
CA ARG A 450 -21.49 20.01 -3.19
C ARG A 450 -21.77 19.13 -1.96
N MET A 451 -20.75 18.42 -1.47
CA MET A 451 -20.82 17.42 -0.41
C MET A 451 -21.78 16.23 -0.66
N ALA A 452 -22.27 16.02 -1.89
CA ALA A 452 -23.08 14.84 -2.19
C ALA A 452 -22.27 13.54 -2.01
N PRO A 453 -22.77 12.52 -1.28
CA PRO A 453 -22.00 11.33 -0.97
C PRO A 453 -21.89 10.39 -2.17
N TYR A 454 -20.68 9.88 -2.42
CA TYR A 454 -20.37 8.92 -3.49
C TYR A 454 -19.83 7.57 -2.93
N PRO A 455 -19.69 6.49 -3.72
CA PRO A 455 -20.15 6.31 -5.12
C PRO A 455 -21.67 6.48 -5.25
N GLN A 456 -22.13 7.03 -6.38
CA GLN A 456 -23.54 7.34 -6.64
C GLN A 456 -23.88 7.38 -8.14
N ARG A 457 -24.95 6.69 -8.53
CA ARG A 457 -25.54 6.78 -9.88
C ARG A 457 -26.66 7.81 -9.96
N LYS A 458 -26.79 8.46 -11.13
CA LYS A 458 -27.80 9.47 -11.46
C LYS A 458 -28.31 9.25 -12.89
N VAL A 459 -29.56 9.64 -13.17
CA VAL A 459 -30.13 9.54 -14.52
C VAL A 459 -30.83 10.85 -14.89
N ILE A 460 -30.38 11.49 -15.97
CA ILE A 460 -31.04 12.67 -16.54
C ILE A 460 -31.94 12.23 -17.69
N THR A 461 -33.21 12.66 -17.66
CA THR A 461 -34.16 12.40 -18.76
C THR A 461 -34.40 13.67 -19.58
N PHE A 462 -34.09 13.61 -20.87
CA PHE A 462 -34.32 14.63 -21.88
C PHE A 462 -35.65 14.34 -22.59
N ASN A 463 -36.70 15.05 -22.19
CA ASN A 463 -38.04 14.95 -22.80
C ASN A 463 -38.14 15.88 -24.01
N ARG A 464 -38.84 15.44 -25.07
CA ARG A 464 -39.08 16.19 -26.32
C ARG A 464 -37.81 16.48 -27.14
N TYR A 465 -36.81 15.61 -27.04
CA TYR A 465 -35.71 15.52 -28.01
C TYR A 465 -35.97 14.27 -28.83
N ASN A 466 -36.39 14.48 -30.07
CA ASN A 466 -36.76 13.41 -31.00
C ASN A 466 -35.70 13.21 -32.08
N ASP A 467 -34.76 14.15 -32.22
CA ASP A 467 -33.68 14.16 -33.21
C ASP A 467 -32.32 14.33 -32.51
N ASP A 468 -31.23 14.23 -33.27
CA ASP A 468 -29.85 14.25 -32.79
C ASP A 468 -29.53 15.61 -32.12
N PHE A 469 -28.91 15.57 -30.93
CA PHE A 469 -28.64 16.76 -30.12
C PHE A 469 -27.38 16.63 -29.27
N ALA A 470 -26.94 17.75 -28.70
CA ALA A 470 -25.81 17.79 -27.77
C ALA A 470 -26.20 18.42 -26.42
N PHE A 471 -25.45 18.07 -25.37
CA PHE A 471 -25.51 18.70 -24.06
C PHE A 471 -24.10 18.84 -23.47
N GLU A 472 -23.92 19.77 -22.54
CA GLU A 472 -22.67 19.96 -21.81
C GLU A 472 -22.71 19.32 -20.43
N ILE A 473 -21.55 18.89 -19.95
CA ILE A 473 -21.27 18.56 -18.56
C ILE A 473 -20.32 19.62 -18.03
N ASN A 474 -20.78 20.41 -17.07
CA ASN A 474 -20.05 21.53 -16.49
C ASN A 474 -19.95 21.35 -14.96
N TYR A 475 -18.99 22.02 -14.34
CA TYR A 475 -19.06 22.22 -12.89
C TYR A 475 -20.26 23.13 -12.54
N GLY A 476 -20.82 22.93 -11.34
CA GLY A 476 -21.90 23.75 -10.80
C GLY A 476 -21.39 25.07 -10.21
N ASP A 477 -22.07 25.57 -9.17
CA ASP A 477 -21.60 26.75 -8.46
C ASP A 477 -20.27 26.48 -7.71
N LEU A 478 -19.29 27.35 -7.94
CA LEU A 478 -17.97 27.35 -7.31
C LEU A 478 -17.71 28.64 -6.51
N SER A 479 -18.76 29.42 -6.19
CA SER A 479 -18.70 30.67 -5.39
C SER A 479 -17.98 30.55 -4.04
N PHE A 480 -17.90 29.33 -3.50
CA PHE A 480 -17.19 29.01 -2.25
C PHE A 480 -15.66 28.94 -2.38
N LEU A 481 -15.12 28.91 -3.61
CA LEU A 481 -13.67 28.90 -3.84
C LEU A 481 -13.08 30.31 -3.75
N SER A 482 -11.82 30.41 -3.34
CA SER A 482 -11.11 31.69 -3.42
C SER A 482 -10.79 32.05 -4.88
N GLN A 483 -10.52 33.34 -5.12
CA GLN A 483 -10.01 33.78 -6.42
C GLN A 483 -8.65 33.13 -6.76
N GLU A 484 -7.84 32.78 -5.76
CA GLU A 484 -6.59 32.03 -5.96
C GLU A 484 -6.91 30.59 -6.46
N ASP A 485 -7.81 29.88 -5.78
CA ASP A 485 -8.20 28.50 -6.11
C ASP A 485 -8.89 28.42 -7.48
N LEU A 486 -9.80 29.37 -7.79
CA LEU A 486 -10.44 29.48 -9.10
C LEU A 486 -9.40 29.67 -10.23
N SER A 487 -8.36 30.49 -10.00
CA SER A 487 -7.28 30.69 -10.99
C SER A 487 -6.38 29.45 -11.18
N VAL A 488 -6.37 28.52 -10.21
CA VAL A 488 -5.65 27.24 -10.26
C VAL A 488 -6.54 26.11 -10.79
N PHE A 489 -7.86 26.21 -10.67
CA PHE A 489 -8.83 25.15 -10.97
C PHE A 489 -8.76 24.67 -12.43
N GLY A 490 -8.84 25.59 -13.40
CA GLY A 490 -8.80 25.27 -14.84
C GLY A 490 -10.16 25.44 -15.52
N SER A 491 -10.50 24.54 -16.45
CA SER A 491 -11.77 24.61 -17.19
C SER A 491 -12.98 24.36 -16.29
N LEU A 492 -14.06 25.10 -16.53
CA LEU A 492 -15.37 24.87 -15.92
C LEU A 492 -16.27 23.92 -16.74
N ASN A 493 -15.96 23.74 -18.03
CA ASN A 493 -16.62 22.76 -18.90
C ASN A 493 -15.75 21.50 -18.98
N LEU A 494 -16.36 20.34 -18.66
CA LEU A 494 -15.72 19.03 -18.64
C LEU A 494 -15.85 18.33 -20.00
N THR A 495 -17.06 18.26 -20.54
CA THR A 495 -17.37 17.42 -21.70
C THR A 495 -18.59 17.96 -22.45
N THR A 496 -18.48 18.09 -23.77
CA THR A 496 -19.67 18.15 -24.64
C THR A 496 -20.02 16.74 -25.09
N VAL A 497 -21.24 16.31 -24.77
CA VAL A 497 -21.79 15.02 -25.19
C VAL A 497 -22.67 15.26 -26.40
N LYS A 498 -22.32 14.70 -27.56
CA LYS A 498 -23.20 14.66 -28.73
C LYS A 498 -23.85 13.30 -28.83
N LEU A 499 -25.12 13.27 -29.24
CA LEU A 499 -25.90 12.06 -29.43
C LEU A 499 -26.34 11.94 -30.88
N SER A 500 -26.16 10.75 -31.48
CA SER A 500 -26.55 10.49 -32.86
C SER A 500 -27.38 9.21 -33.05
N GLY A 501 -28.25 9.23 -34.06
CA GLY A 501 -29.23 8.18 -34.31
C GLY A 501 -30.46 8.25 -33.40
N VAL A 502 -30.72 9.37 -32.73
CA VAL A 502 -31.89 9.61 -31.88
C VAL A 502 -33.17 9.52 -32.71
N GLY A 503 -33.22 10.23 -33.85
CA GLY A 503 -34.36 10.22 -34.76
C GLY A 503 -34.64 8.85 -35.38
N SER A 504 -33.60 8.15 -35.83
CA SER A 504 -33.75 6.81 -36.40
C SER A 504 -34.15 5.78 -35.35
N SER A 505 -33.75 5.93 -34.08
CA SER A 505 -34.23 5.10 -32.97
C SER A 505 -35.72 5.29 -32.67
N PHE A 506 -36.22 6.53 -32.66
CA PHE A 506 -37.67 6.75 -32.51
C PHE A 506 -38.47 6.26 -33.74
N GLN A 507 -37.92 6.39 -34.95
CA GLN A 507 -38.57 5.91 -36.19
C GLN A 507 -38.72 4.37 -36.25
N LYS A 508 -37.87 3.59 -35.57
CA LYS A 508 -38.06 2.12 -35.42
C LYS A 508 -39.28 1.76 -34.57
N HIS A 509 -39.82 2.71 -33.82
CA HIS A 509 -40.80 2.49 -32.75
C HIS A 509 -41.93 3.52 -32.77
N THR A 510 -42.45 3.84 -33.96
CA THR A 510 -43.61 4.71 -34.21
C THR A 510 -44.82 4.37 -33.34
N ASP A 511 -45.01 3.08 -33.06
CA ASP A 511 -46.19 2.52 -32.42
C ASP A 511 -46.10 2.59 -30.87
N ALA A 512 -45.07 3.26 -30.34
CA ALA A 512 -44.76 3.32 -28.92
C ALA A 512 -44.59 4.77 -28.42
N GLU A 513 -45.20 5.06 -27.26
CA GLU A 513 -45.20 6.38 -26.63
C GLU A 513 -43.80 6.74 -26.11
N SER A 514 -43.16 7.75 -26.70
CA SER A 514 -41.83 8.24 -26.29
C SER A 514 -41.80 8.70 -24.83
N LYS A 515 -40.78 8.24 -24.11
CA LYS A 515 -40.41 8.68 -22.75
C LYS A 515 -39.09 9.45 -22.73
N GLY A 516 -38.66 9.94 -23.90
CA GLY A 516 -37.44 10.71 -24.09
C GLY A 516 -36.15 9.89 -23.98
N ILE A 517 -35.03 10.60 -24.04
CA ILE A 517 -33.68 10.03 -23.94
C ILE A 517 -33.20 10.09 -22.49
N LYS A 518 -32.52 9.05 -22.02
CA LYS A 518 -31.96 8.97 -20.65
C LYS A 518 -30.46 8.77 -20.68
N ALA A 519 -29.71 9.75 -20.17
CA ALA A 519 -28.28 9.63 -19.89
C ALA A 519 -28.09 9.09 -18.46
N HIS A 520 -27.33 8.01 -18.32
CA HIS A 520 -27.03 7.35 -17.06
C HIS A 520 -25.61 7.68 -16.66
N PHE A 521 -25.44 8.36 -15.53
CA PHE A 521 -24.16 8.81 -15.00
C PHE A 521 -23.81 8.06 -13.73
N ASN A 522 -22.51 7.85 -13.53
CA ASN A 522 -21.96 7.27 -12.31
C ASN A 522 -20.84 8.17 -11.78
N MET A 523 -20.87 8.51 -10.50
CA MET A 523 -19.70 8.94 -9.76
C MET A 523 -19.14 7.69 -9.09
N ASP A 524 -17.97 7.23 -9.54
CA ASP A 524 -17.37 5.97 -9.08
C ASP A 524 -16.77 6.09 -7.66
N GLU A 525 -16.20 4.99 -7.17
CA GLU A 525 -15.47 4.94 -5.89
C GLU A 525 -14.25 5.88 -5.86
N SER A 526 -13.69 6.27 -7.01
CA SER A 526 -12.54 7.17 -7.15
C SER A 526 -12.91 8.66 -7.19
N GLY A 527 -14.20 8.99 -7.19
CA GLY A 527 -14.68 10.36 -7.41
C GLY A 527 -14.51 10.84 -8.86
N VAL A 528 -14.49 9.90 -9.82
CA VAL A 528 -14.43 10.15 -11.26
C VAL A 528 -15.83 10.03 -11.86
N LEU A 529 -16.19 11.01 -12.70
CA LEU A 529 -17.45 11.03 -13.42
C LEU A 529 -17.39 10.13 -14.66
N LEU A 530 -18.36 9.22 -14.79
CA LEU A 530 -18.58 8.39 -15.96
C LEU A 530 -20.00 8.61 -16.51
N LEU A 531 -20.14 8.54 -17.84
CA LEU A 531 -21.41 8.38 -18.53
C LEU A 531 -21.54 6.90 -18.92
N ASP A 532 -22.24 6.11 -18.12
CA ASP A 532 -22.36 4.65 -18.26
C ASP A 532 -23.00 4.25 -19.62
N ARG A 533 -24.01 5.01 -20.06
CA ARG A 533 -24.72 4.87 -21.35
C ARG A 533 -25.72 6.02 -21.58
N VAL A 534 -26.23 6.13 -22.80
CA VAL A 534 -27.42 6.92 -23.13
C VAL A 534 -28.44 6.01 -23.81
N THR A 535 -29.69 6.02 -23.35
CA THR A 535 -30.76 5.14 -23.85
C THR A 535 -31.98 5.93 -24.33
N MET A 536 -32.49 5.62 -25.52
CA MET A 536 -33.86 5.93 -25.92
C MET A 536 -34.84 5.02 -25.16
N ILE A 537 -35.99 5.55 -24.75
CA ILE A 537 -37.05 4.77 -24.08
C ILE A 537 -38.42 5.11 -24.65
N CYS A 538 -39.17 4.08 -25.04
CA CYS A 538 -40.60 4.16 -25.37
C CYS A 538 -41.41 3.15 -24.54
N CYS A 539 -42.74 3.36 -24.46
CA CYS A 539 -43.68 2.40 -23.90
C CYS A 539 -44.75 2.07 -24.95
N LEU A 540 -44.98 0.80 -25.24
CA LEU A 540 -46.10 0.42 -26.10
C LEU A 540 -47.43 0.81 -25.42
N SER A 541 -48.33 1.39 -26.20
CA SER A 541 -49.72 1.58 -25.81
C SER A 541 -50.52 0.35 -26.21
N GLU A 542 -51.08 -0.37 -25.24
CA GLU A 542 -52.14 -1.34 -25.51
C GLU A 542 -53.35 -0.58 -26.09
N LEU A 543 -53.62 -0.75 -27.38
CA LEU A 543 -54.96 -0.47 -27.91
C LEU A 543 -55.91 -1.47 -27.24
N GLY A 544 -56.83 -0.96 -26.43
CA GLY A 544 -57.77 -1.81 -25.70
C GLY A 544 -58.67 -2.58 -26.66
N ASN A 545 -58.68 -3.92 -26.56
CA ASN A 545 -59.56 -4.79 -27.32
C ASN A 545 -61.03 -4.60 -26.90
N THR A 546 -61.73 -3.64 -27.50
CA THR A 546 -63.20 -3.50 -27.39
C THR A 546 -63.94 -4.40 -28.39
N ILE A 547 -63.43 -5.63 -28.64
CA ILE A 547 -64.09 -6.67 -29.46
C ILE A 547 -63.91 -8.05 -28.79
N SER A 548 -64.46 -8.22 -27.57
CA SER A 548 -64.47 -9.53 -26.89
C SER A 548 -65.65 -9.68 -25.90
N THR A 549 -66.84 -9.22 -26.30
CA THR A 549 -68.11 -9.36 -25.55
C THR A 549 -69.27 -9.89 -26.40
N LEU A 550 -68.98 -10.71 -27.43
CA LEU A 550 -69.97 -11.21 -28.39
C LEU A 550 -69.92 -12.72 -28.68
N PHE A 551 -68.85 -13.42 -28.29
CA PHE A 551 -68.74 -14.89 -28.26
C PHE A 551 -67.82 -15.28 -27.08
N GLY A 552 -67.97 -16.42 -26.39
CA GLY A 552 -68.99 -17.46 -26.59
C GLY A 552 -68.94 -18.69 -25.67
N GLY A 553 -68.39 -18.60 -24.44
CA GLY A 553 -68.41 -19.69 -23.43
C GLY A 553 -67.41 -20.85 -23.61
N GLY A 554 -67.20 -21.66 -22.56
CA GLY A 554 -66.51 -22.98 -22.66
C GLY A 554 -65.38 -23.30 -21.66
N SER A 555 -65.76 -23.84 -20.48
CA SER A 555 -65.10 -24.93 -19.71
C SER A 555 -63.57 -25.02 -19.39
N SER A 556 -63.32 -25.42 -18.13
CA SER A 556 -62.27 -26.32 -17.59
C SER A 556 -60.79 -25.91 -17.39
N GLU A 557 -60.32 -26.17 -16.16
CA GLU A 557 -58.93 -26.30 -15.66
C GLU A 557 -58.31 -27.68 -16.07
N PRO A 558 -57.03 -28.06 -15.76
CA PRO A 558 -56.05 -27.44 -14.84
C PRO A 558 -54.58 -27.32 -15.34
N ALA A 559 -53.68 -26.90 -14.44
CA ALA A 559 -52.24 -26.64 -14.68
C ALA A 559 -51.33 -27.89 -14.65
N PRO A 560 -50.10 -27.79 -15.19
CA PRO A 560 -48.89 -27.71 -14.35
C PRO A 560 -47.80 -26.74 -14.90
N ASN A 561 -46.65 -26.42 -14.28
CA ASN A 561 -46.13 -26.33 -12.89
C ASN A 561 -44.63 -25.84 -12.99
N VAL A 562 -43.90 -25.67 -11.87
CA VAL A 562 -42.41 -25.65 -11.74
C VAL A 562 -41.63 -24.31 -11.91
N THR A 563 -41.48 -23.61 -10.76
CA THR A 563 -40.32 -22.84 -10.23
C THR A 563 -39.61 -21.68 -10.98
N GLU A 564 -39.59 -20.52 -10.32
CA GLU A 564 -38.45 -19.57 -10.27
C GLU A 564 -37.99 -19.36 -8.80
N PRO A 565 -36.69 -19.17 -8.51
CA PRO A 565 -36.19 -18.76 -7.19
C PRO A 565 -36.06 -17.23 -7.04
N VAL A 566 -37.13 -16.63 -6.56
CA VAL A 566 -37.20 -15.41 -5.71
C VAL A 566 -35.89 -14.64 -5.44
N GLN A 567 -35.85 -13.35 -5.82
CA GLN A 567 -35.06 -12.33 -5.11
C GLN A 567 -36.01 -11.40 -4.33
N VAL A 568 -35.93 -11.40 -2.99
CA VAL A 568 -36.72 -10.49 -2.15
C VAL A 568 -36.06 -9.13 -2.03
N THR A 569 -36.71 -8.11 -2.60
CA THR A 569 -36.51 -6.73 -2.16
C THR A 569 -37.45 -6.39 -1.01
N THR A 570 -36.94 -5.74 0.03
CA THR A 570 -37.68 -4.68 0.74
C THR A 570 -36.76 -3.71 1.48
N SER A 571 -37.27 -2.50 1.71
CA SER A 571 -36.75 -1.46 2.59
C SER A 571 -37.11 -1.71 4.06
N LEU A 572 -36.54 -0.93 4.97
CA LEU A 572 -37.05 -0.77 6.33
C LEU A 572 -38.03 0.41 6.39
N GLU A 573 -39.11 0.25 7.12
CA GLU A 573 -39.94 1.35 7.65
C GLU A 573 -39.88 1.38 9.18
N LYS A 574 -40.42 2.43 9.81
CA LYS A 574 -40.50 2.60 11.26
C LYS A 574 -41.91 2.26 11.75
N ASN A 575 -42.02 1.63 12.92
CA ASN A 575 -43.27 1.48 13.67
C ASN A 575 -43.25 2.37 14.92
N THR A 576 -44.40 2.99 15.25
CA THR A 576 -45.09 2.78 16.55
C THR A 576 -46.52 3.36 16.60
N ALA A 577 -47.44 2.53 17.11
CA ALA A 577 -48.61 2.87 17.96
C ALA A 577 -49.82 3.69 17.44
N ASN A 578 -50.90 2.94 17.15
CA ASN A 578 -52.31 3.11 17.56
C ASN A 578 -53.05 4.47 17.48
N SER A 579 -54.08 4.49 16.62
CA SER A 579 -55.45 4.87 16.99
C SER A 579 -56.46 4.23 16.02
N GLU A 580 -57.62 3.76 16.51
CA GLU A 580 -58.66 3.11 15.69
C GLU A 580 -59.62 4.12 15.04
N ALA A 581 -59.98 3.90 13.77
CA ALA A 581 -61.21 4.42 13.14
C ALA A 581 -61.52 3.66 11.84
N GLU A 582 -62.81 3.44 11.54
CA GLU A 582 -63.28 2.79 10.31
C GLU A 582 -63.41 3.79 9.14
N LYS A 583 -63.10 3.38 7.89
CA LYS A 583 -64.08 3.19 6.79
C LYS A 583 -63.48 2.99 5.38
N GLU A 584 -64.34 2.44 4.52
CA GLU A 584 -64.34 2.45 3.05
C GLU A 584 -63.13 1.89 2.28
N ALA A 585 -63.30 0.67 1.78
CA ALA A 585 -62.34 -0.03 0.92
C ALA A 585 -62.54 0.30 -0.58
N GLU A 586 -61.98 1.43 -1.04
CA GLU A 586 -61.91 1.73 -2.48
C GLU A 586 -60.83 0.86 -3.17
N LYS A 587 -61.24 -0.09 -4.02
CA LYS A 587 -60.33 -0.99 -4.76
C LYS A 587 -59.55 -0.27 -5.86
N LYS A 588 -58.44 0.41 -5.51
CA LYS A 588 -57.47 0.86 -6.53
C LYS A 588 -56.67 -0.33 -7.07
N ALA A 589 -56.78 -0.54 -8.39
CA ALA A 589 -56.18 -1.67 -9.09
C ALA A 589 -54.64 -1.60 -9.12
N ARG A 590 -53.98 -2.77 -9.18
CA ARG A 590 -52.55 -2.84 -9.50
C ARG A 590 -52.33 -2.33 -10.93
N PRO A 591 -51.42 -1.38 -11.20
CA PRO A 591 -51.10 -0.97 -12.55
C PRO A 591 -50.44 -2.13 -13.32
N GLN A 592 -50.95 -2.45 -14.50
CA GLN A 592 -50.38 -3.48 -15.37
C GLN A 592 -49.00 -3.03 -15.91
N LYS A 593 -48.09 -4.00 -16.11
CA LYS A 593 -46.75 -3.74 -16.66
C LYS A 593 -46.87 -3.39 -18.16
N LYS A 594 -46.88 -2.10 -18.49
CA LYS A 594 -46.61 -1.65 -19.87
C LYS A 594 -45.26 -2.21 -20.34
N SER A 595 -45.21 -2.80 -21.52
CA SER A 595 -43.95 -3.22 -22.16
C SER A 595 -43.12 -1.99 -22.52
N LYS A 596 -41.88 -1.98 -22.01
CA LYS A 596 -40.95 -0.84 -22.11
C LYS A 596 -39.84 -1.20 -23.10
N ILE A 597 -39.78 -0.46 -24.19
CA ILE A 597 -38.70 -0.53 -25.19
C ILE A 597 -37.53 0.33 -24.67
N SER A 598 -36.30 -0.12 -24.89
CA SER A 598 -35.08 0.58 -24.51
C SER A 598 -33.99 0.26 -25.52
N GLU A 599 -33.44 1.28 -26.18
CA GLU A 599 -32.34 1.14 -27.16
C GLU A 599 -31.17 2.02 -26.71
N ASP A 600 -29.92 1.55 -26.80
CA ASP A 600 -28.74 2.37 -26.53
C ASP A 600 -28.48 3.31 -27.74
N ILE A 601 -28.16 4.58 -27.46
CA ILE A 601 -27.93 5.66 -28.45
C ILE A 601 -26.43 5.86 -28.67
N THR A 602 -26.01 6.21 -29.89
CA THR A 602 -24.62 6.51 -30.21
C THR A 602 -24.17 7.79 -29.51
N VAL A 603 -23.00 7.76 -28.86
CA VAL A 603 -22.45 8.88 -28.09
C VAL A 603 -21.05 9.25 -28.59
N GLU A 604 -20.83 10.54 -28.88
CA GLU A 604 -19.51 11.13 -29.08
C GLU A 604 -19.20 12.02 -27.86
N LEU A 605 -18.04 11.83 -27.23
CA LEU A 605 -17.58 12.59 -26.07
C LEU A 605 -16.43 13.52 -26.48
N LEU A 606 -16.66 14.83 -26.40
CA LEU A 606 -15.62 15.85 -26.58
C LEU A 606 -15.16 16.35 -25.21
N ILE A 607 -13.97 15.95 -24.79
CA ILE A 607 -13.37 16.33 -23.51
C ILE A 607 -12.82 17.77 -23.62
N ASN A 608 -13.39 18.70 -22.86
CA ASN A 608 -13.13 20.13 -22.96
C ASN A 608 -12.17 20.67 -21.88
N ASP A 609 -11.97 19.93 -20.78
CA ASP A 609 -11.09 20.35 -19.69
C ASP A 609 -9.60 20.18 -20.03
N ILE A 610 -9.13 18.94 -20.11
CA ILE A 610 -7.79 18.51 -20.51
C ILE A 610 -7.95 17.27 -21.38
N LEU A 611 -7.41 17.26 -22.60
CA LEU A 611 -7.44 16.08 -23.44
C LEU A 611 -6.67 14.93 -22.79
N ASP A 612 -7.29 13.76 -22.76
CA ASP A 612 -6.64 12.53 -22.32
C ASP A 612 -5.62 12.09 -23.40
N PRO A 613 -4.45 11.54 -23.02
CA PRO A 613 -3.44 11.10 -23.98
C PRO A 613 -3.96 9.93 -24.82
N THR A 614 -3.58 9.88 -26.10
CA THR A 614 -4.03 8.80 -26.99
C THR A 614 -3.47 7.44 -26.59
N ALA A 615 -4.02 6.37 -27.17
CA ALA A 615 -3.48 5.02 -26.98
C ALA A 615 -2.00 4.91 -27.40
N ASP A 616 -1.58 5.66 -28.42
CA ASP A 616 -0.20 5.68 -28.92
C ASP A 616 0.71 6.54 -28.04
N ASP A 617 0.22 7.66 -27.49
CA ASP A 617 0.95 8.46 -26.48
C ASP A 617 1.19 7.64 -25.21
N LEU A 618 0.16 6.91 -24.73
CA LEU A 618 0.26 6.02 -23.58
C LEU A 618 1.21 4.84 -23.85
N THR A 619 1.22 4.29 -25.06
CA THR A 619 2.08 3.15 -25.43
C THR A 619 3.54 3.58 -25.61
N SER A 620 3.78 4.73 -26.25
CA SER A 620 5.12 5.31 -26.40
C SER A 620 5.71 5.77 -25.06
N SER A 621 4.92 6.44 -24.21
CA SER A 621 5.32 6.80 -22.84
C SER A 621 5.63 5.56 -22.00
N LYS A 622 4.78 4.53 -22.02
CA LYS A 622 5.06 3.24 -21.34
C LYS A 622 6.39 2.63 -21.79
N LYS A 623 6.62 2.53 -23.11
CA LYS A 623 7.85 1.98 -23.65
C LYS A 623 9.06 2.80 -23.17
N LYS A 624 9.01 4.13 -23.31
CA LYS A 624 10.05 5.06 -22.84
C LYS A 624 10.34 4.93 -21.34
N LEU A 625 9.32 4.74 -20.49
CA LEU A 625 9.51 4.49 -19.06
C LEU A 625 10.07 3.08 -18.75
N GLN A 626 9.76 2.07 -19.56
CA GLN A 626 10.33 0.73 -19.47
C GLN A 626 11.80 0.71 -19.94
N ASP A 627 12.11 1.30 -21.09
CA ASP A 627 13.46 1.45 -21.64
C ASP A 627 14.41 2.18 -20.67
N LEU A 628 13.88 3.05 -19.80
CA LEU A 628 14.62 3.67 -18.68
C LEU A 628 14.77 2.72 -17.48
N THR A 629 13.74 1.92 -17.17
CA THR A 629 13.75 0.94 -16.06
C THR A 629 14.72 -0.20 -16.32
N ASP A 630 14.77 -0.71 -17.55
CA ASP A 630 15.68 -1.80 -17.92
C ASP A 630 17.15 -1.34 -17.87
N ARG A 631 17.42 -0.05 -18.17
CA ARG A 631 18.72 0.58 -17.97
C ARG A 631 19.10 0.73 -16.49
N ASP A 632 18.19 1.26 -15.67
CA ASP A 632 18.43 1.39 -14.22
C ASP A 632 18.72 0.01 -13.57
N LEU A 633 17.98 -1.04 -13.97
CA LEU A 633 18.17 -2.41 -13.49
C LEU A 633 19.48 -3.03 -13.99
N ALA A 634 19.82 -2.86 -15.27
CA ALA A 634 21.08 -3.35 -15.82
C ALA A 634 22.30 -2.71 -15.14
N LYS A 635 22.23 -1.41 -14.82
CA LYS A 635 23.26 -0.69 -14.06
C LYS A 635 23.37 -1.22 -12.62
N GLN A 636 22.26 -1.34 -11.89
CA GLN A 636 22.25 -1.87 -10.53
C GLN A 636 22.79 -3.30 -10.44
N GLU A 637 22.46 -4.18 -11.38
CA GLU A 637 22.97 -5.56 -11.39
C GLU A 637 24.46 -5.62 -11.80
N ARG A 638 24.97 -4.68 -12.61
CA ARG A 638 26.41 -4.51 -12.85
C ARG A 638 27.14 -4.11 -11.57
N GLU A 639 26.67 -3.07 -10.89
CA GLU A 639 27.26 -2.55 -9.64
C GLU A 639 27.20 -3.61 -8.53
N LYS A 640 26.07 -4.27 -8.34
CA LYS A 640 25.94 -5.42 -7.43
C LYS A 640 26.93 -6.54 -7.75
N THR A 641 27.18 -6.83 -9.04
CA THR A 641 28.18 -7.84 -9.44
C THR A 641 29.60 -7.36 -9.14
N LEU A 642 29.93 -6.09 -9.40
CA LEU A 642 31.23 -5.49 -9.08
C LEU A 642 31.52 -5.58 -7.57
N ASN A 643 30.58 -5.09 -6.74
CA ASN A 643 30.71 -5.15 -5.28
C ASN A 643 30.77 -6.60 -4.76
N SER A 644 30.10 -7.55 -5.44
CA SER A 644 30.18 -8.99 -5.11
C SER A 644 31.52 -9.63 -5.49
N LEU A 645 32.24 -9.06 -6.46
CA LEU A 645 33.60 -9.45 -6.84
C LEU A 645 34.61 -8.86 -5.87
N GLU A 646 34.54 -7.56 -5.64
CA GLU A 646 35.36 -6.82 -4.66
C GLU A 646 35.29 -7.44 -3.27
N ALA A 647 34.09 -7.63 -2.73
CA ALA A 647 33.89 -8.23 -1.42
C ALA A 647 34.44 -9.67 -1.36
N PHE A 648 34.27 -10.48 -2.43
CA PHE A 648 34.83 -11.82 -2.48
C PHE A 648 36.36 -11.82 -2.49
N ILE A 649 37.00 -10.84 -3.14
CA ILE A 649 38.47 -10.70 -3.17
C ILE A 649 38.98 -10.43 -1.74
N PHE A 650 38.50 -9.37 -1.09
CA PHE A 650 38.94 -9.00 0.26
C PHE A 650 38.60 -10.07 1.30
N GLU A 651 37.39 -10.64 1.26
CA GLU A 651 36.97 -11.69 2.20
C GLU A 651 37.79 -12.98 2.02
N THR A 652 38.21 -13.32 0.80
CA THR A 652 39.08 -14.49 0.57
C THR A 652 40.54 -14.20 0.96
N GLN A 653 41.04 -12.98 0.73
CA GLN A 653 42.37 -12.56 1.18
C GLN A 653 42.49 -12.66 2.71
N ASP A 654 41.53 -12.13 3.47
CA ASP A 654 41.52 -12.25 4.95
C ASP A 654 41.48 -13.72 5.40
N LYS A 655 40.59 -14.53 4.82
CA LYS A 655 40.45 -15.95 5.15
C LYS A 655 41.74 -16.74 5.01
N LEU A 656 42.61 -16.45 4.03
CA LEU A 656 43.91 -17.12 3.88
C LEU A 656 44.87 -16.90 5.06
N TYR A 657 44.65 -15.87 5.89
CA TYR A 657 45.42 -15.62 7.11
C TYR A 657 44.79 -16.23 8.37
N GLN A 658 43.56 -16.76 8.30
CA GLN A 658 42.89 -17.43 9.42
C GLN A 658 43.40 -18.87 9.59
N GLU A 659 43.62 -19.31 10.84
CA GLU A 659 44.20 -20.63 11.14
C GLU A 659 43.44 -21.81 10.50
N ASP A 660 42.11 -21.78 10.51
CA ASP A 660 41.25 -22.83 9.91
C ASP A 660 41.58 -23.09 8.44
N TYR A 661 41.97 -22.04 7.70
CA TYR A 661 42.27 -22.10 6.28
C TYR A 661 43.72 -22.52 6.06
N GLN A 662 44.67 -21.93 6.78
CA GLN A 662 46.10 -22.32 6.73
C GLN A 662 46.30 -23.82 7.02
N ARG A 663 45.47 -24.39 7.90
CA ARG A 663 45.46 -25.83 8.19
C ARG A 663 45.08 -26.71 6.99
N VAL A 664 44.23 -26.24 6.05
CA VAL A 664 43.64 -27.08 4.99
C VAL A 664 44.07 -26.76 3.55
N VAL A 665 44.98 -25.80 3.36
CA VAL A 665 45.45 -25.33 2.04
C VAL A 665 46.93 -25.65 1.86
N THR A 666 47.36 -26.15 0.70
CA THR A 666 48.80 -26.36 0.40
C THR A 666 49.49 -25.03 0.11
N GLU A 667 50.82 -24.97 0.23
CA GLU A 667 51.58 -23.75 -0.09
C GLU A 667 51.38 -23.35 -1.58
N GLU A 668 51.32 -24.35 -2.47
CA GLU A 668 51.00 -24.19 -3.89
C GLU A 668 49.56 -23.67 -4.12
N GLU A 669 48.55 -24.24 -3.44
CA GLU A 669 47.17 -23.74 -3.51
C GLU A 669 47.07 -22.29 -2.98
N GLN A 670 47.78 -21.98 -1.89
CA GLN A 670 47.81 -20.65 -1.29
C GLN A 670 48.46 -19.63 -2.24
N GLU A 671 49.57 -19.98 -2.89
CA GLU A 671 50.22 -19.13 -3.89
C GLU A 671 49.32 -18.94 -5.12
N GLN A 672 48.74 -20.01 -5.68
CA GLN A 672 47.82 -19.94 -6.82
C GLN A 672 46.59 -19.07 -6.52
N ILE A 673 45.94 -19.25 -5.36
CA ILE A 673 44.79 -18.44 -4.95
C ILE A 673 45.23 -16.97 -4.75
N SER A 674 46.33 -16.72 -4.03
CA SER A 674 46.81 -15.35 -3.76
C SER A 674 47.18 -14.60 -5.05
N ALA A 675 47.90 -15.26 -5.96
CA ALA A 675 48.25 -14.71 -7.27
C ALA A 675 47.01 -14.41 -8.11
N LYS A 676 46.01 -15.29 -8.12
CA LYS A 676 44.78 -15.07 -8.90
C LYS A 676 43.88 -14.00 -8.28
N LEU A 677 43.78 -13.92 -6.96
CA LEU A 677 43.10 -12.81 -6.26
C LEU A 677 43.76 -11.47 -6.60
N LYS A 678 45.09 -11.44 -6.63
CA LYS A 678 45.85 -10.25 -7.03
C LYS A 678 45.62 -9.86 -8.50
N GLU A 679 45.76 -10.79 -9.44
CA GLU A 679 45.49 -10.55 -10.88
C GLU A 679 44.09 -9.98 -11.11
N VAL A 680 43.08 -10.51 -10.41
CA VAL A 680 41.70 -10.07 -10.56
C VAL A 680 41.44 -8.73 -9.85
N SER A 681 42.19 -8.41 -8.80
CA SER A 681 42.18 -7.06 -8.17
C SER A 681 42.81 -6.01 -9.09
N GLU A 682 44.02 -6.26 -9.59
CA GLU A 682 44.72 -5.35 -10.52
C GLU A 682 43.88 -5.11 -11.79
N TRP A 683 43.28 -6.16 -12.35
CA TRP A 683 42.31 -6.04 -13.43
C TRP A 683 41.03 -5.25 -13.05
N MET A 684 40.58 -5.32 -11.79
CA MET A 684 39.39 -4.58 -11.34
C MET A 684 39.69 -3.08 -11.19
N ASP A 685 40.89 -2.72 -10.78
CA ASP A 685 41.37 -1.34 -10.69
C ASP A 685 41.56 -0.70 -12.09
N GLU A 686 42.07 -1.46 -13.07
CA GLU A 686 42.28 -0.99 -14.45
C GLU A 686 41.00 -1.01 -15.31
N ASP A 687 40.35 -2.17 -15.44
CA ASP A 687 39.22 -2.43 -16.36
C ASP A 687 37.86 -2.47 -15.63
N GLY A 688 37.84 -2.89 -14.35
CA GLY A 688 36.60 -3.30 -13.64
C GLY A 688 35.52 -2.22 -13.58
N TYR A 689 35.92 -0.96 -13.49
CA TYR A 689 35.00 0.19 -13.54
C TYR A 689 34.24 0.29 -14.87
N ALA A 690 34.86 -0.05 -16.00
CA ALA A 690 34.24 -0.08 -17.33
C ALA A 690 33.63 -1.45 -17.69
N ALA A 691 34.04 -2.53 -17.01
CA ALA A 691 33.68 -3.91 -17.34
C ALA A 691 32.16 -4.18 -17.33
N THR A 692 31.71 -5.01 -18.27
CA THR A 692 30.32 -5.47 -18.35
C THR A 692 29.97 -6.46 -17.24
N THR A 693 28.69 -6.55 -16.91
CA THR A 693 28.16 -7.53 -15.94
C THR A 693 28.56 -8.97 -16.28
N LYS A 694 28.76 -9.31 -17.56
CA LYS A 694 29.25 -10.62 -18.00
C LYS A 694 30.70 -10.86 -17.54
N GLN A 695 31.60 -9.92 -17.84
CA GLN A 695 33.03 -10.03 -17.47
C GLN A 695 33.20 -10.11 -15.94
N LEU A 696 32.45 -9.29 -15.20
CA LEU A 696 32.49 -9.29 -13.73
C LEU A 696 32.01 -10.64 -13.13
N ARG A 697 30.91 -11.22 -13.66
CA ARG A 697 30.45 -12.56 -13.26
C ARG A 697 31.45 -13.65 -13.65
N GLU A 698 32.12 -13.52 -14.79
CA GLU A 698 33.11 -14.49 -15.27
C GLU A 698 34.35 -14.53 -14.35
N LYS A 699 34.93 -13.36 -14.04
CA LYS A 699 36.03 -13.22 -13.08
C LYS A 699 35.65 -13.74 -11.68
N LEU A 700 34.43 -13.43 -11.20
CA LEU A 700 33.92 -13.97 -9.92
C LEU A 700 33.73 -15.49 -9.95
N SER A 701 33.30 -16.06 -11.09
CA SER A 701 33.16 -17.51 -11.27
C SER A 701 34.52 -18.22 -11.29
N GLN A 702 35.54 -17.63 -11.92
CA GLN A 702 36.92 -18.15 -11.92
C GLN A 702 37.46 -18.23 -10.48
N LEU A 703 37.36 -17.14 -9.71
CA LEU A 703 37.79 -17.11 -8.31
C LEU A 703 37.01 -18.11 -7.43
N LYS A 704 35.68 -18.15 -7.55
CA LYS A 704 34.83 -19.12 -6.81
C LYS A 704 35.15 -20.58 -7.14
N THR A 705 35.52 -20.87 -8.38
CA THR A 705 35.92 -22.22 -8.80
C THR A 705 37.26 -22.61 -8.18
N LEU A 706 38.25 -21.71 -8.22
CA LEU A 706 39.58 -21.94 -7.66
C LEU A 706 39.54 -22.14 -6.12
N CYS A 707 38.75 -21.33 -5.42
CA CYS A 707 38.66 -21.37 -3.95
C CYS A 707 37.73 -22.48 -3.40
N LYS A 708 37.05 -23.22 -4.29
CA LYS A 708 35.94 -24.12 -3.93
C LYS A 708 36.34 -25.20 -2.92
N ASP A 709 37.44 -25.90 -3.20
CA ASP A 709 37.84 -27.05 -2.40
C ASP A 709 38.44 -26.63 -1.06
N MET A 710 39.12 -25.47 -1.00
CA MET A 710 39.50 -24.81 0.26
C MET A 710 38.27 -24.53 1.13
N PHE A 711 37.25 -23.86 0.60
CA PHE A 711 36.04 -23.56 1.37
C PHE A 711 35.34 -24.84 1.84
N PHE A 712 35.23 -25.86 0.99
CA PHE A 712 34.64 -27.15 1.34
C PHE A 712 35.39 -27.84 2.50
N ARG A 713 36.74 -27.86 2.47
CA ARG A 713 37.57 -28.44 3.54
C ARG A 713 37.38 -27.72 4.89
N VAL A 714 37.23 -26.39 4.89
CA VAL A 714 36.96 -25.62 6.13
C VAL A 714 35.52 -25.83 6.60
N GLU A 715 34.54 -25.77 5.70
CA GLU A 715 33.11 -25.82 6.05
C GLU A 715 32.71 -27.16 6.67
N GLU A 716 33.24 -28.28 6.16
CA GLU A 716 33.06 -29.60 6.77
C GLU A 716 33.65 -29.65 8.18
N ARG A 717 34.91 -29.21 8.35
CA ARG A 717 35.61 -29.22 9.66
C ARG A 717 34.91 -28.36 10.71
N ARG A 718 34.33 -27.22 10.31
CA ARG A 718 33.53 -26.36 11.20
C ARG A 718 32.19 -26.99 11.61
N LYS A 719 31.61 -27.89 10.81
CA LYS A 719 30.35 -28.60 11.12
C LYS A 719 30.57 -29.83 12.00
N TRP A 720 31.71 -30.50 11.91
CA TRP A 720 31.93 -31.78 12.60
C TRP A 720 31.64 -31.78 14.11
N PRO A 721 32.05 -30.78 14.92
CA PRO A 721 31.83 -30.83 16.37
C PRO A 721 30.35 -30.96 16.75
N ASP A 722 29.50 -30.06 16.23
CA ASP A 722 28.08 -30.04 16.52
C ASP A 722 27.37 -31.29 15.99
N ARG A 723 27.74 -31.74 14.77
CA ARG A 723 27.08 -32.89 14.13
C ARG A 723 27.49 -34.22 14.74
N LEU A 724 28.74 -34.38 15.17
CA LEU A 724 29.19 -35.54 15.93
C LEU A 724 28.59 -35.55 17.35
N ALA A 725 28.52 -34.40 18.03
CA ALA A 725 27.87 -34.29 19.34
C ALA A 725 26.37 -34.64 19.27
N ALA A 726 25.66 -34.17 18.24
CA ALA A 726 24.26 -34.55 17.99
C ALA A 726 24.11 -36.06 17.73
N LEU A 727 24.98 -36.64 16.89
CA LEU A 727 24.96 -38.09 16.60
C LEU A 727 25.27 -38.92 17.85
N GLU A 728 26.23 -38.50 18.66
CA GLU A 728 26.60 -39.17 19.90
C GLU A 728 25.51 -39.07 20.98
N SER A 729 24.89 -37.89 21.13
CA SER A 729 23.72 -37.71 21.99
C SER A 729 22.59 -38.65 21.58
N LEU A 730 22.26 -38.71 20.28
CA LEU A 730 21.20 -39.59 19.79
C LEU A 730 21.55 -41.07 19.96
N LEU A 731 22.79 -41.49 19.67
CA LEU A 731 23.27 -42.86 19.92
C LEU A 731 23.14 -43.25 21.40
N ASN A 732 23.50 -42.35 22.32
CA ASN A 732 23.37 -42.57 23.76
C ASN A 732 21.91 -42.69 24.19
N THR A 733 21.02 -41.80 23.74
CA THR A 733 19.58 -41.88 24.01
C THR A 733 18.96 -43.15 23.42
N SER A 734 19.33 -43.53 22.20
CA SER A 734 18.86 -44.74 21.51
C SER A 734 19.27 -46.01 22.24
N SER A 735 20.53 -46.07 22.69
CA SER A 735 21.09 -47.20 23.44
C SER A 735 20.46 -47.33 24.83
N PHE A 736 20.21 -46.20 25.50
CA PHE A 736 19.48 -46.18 26.77
C PHE A 736 18.03 -46.64 26.58
N PHE A 737 17.32 -46.14 25.57
CA PHE A 737 15.95 -46.55 25.24
C PHE A 737 15.86 -48.05 24.93
N LEU A 738 16.74 -48.58 24.08
CA LEU A 738 16.82 -50.01 23.77
C LEU A 738 17.04 -50.86 25.03
N LYS A 739 17.96 -50.43 25.91
CA LYS A 739 18.23 -51.10 27.20
C LYS A 739 17.01 -51.07 28.12
N SER A 740 16.32 -49.93 28.23
CA SER A 740 15.09 -49.82 29.01
C SER A 740 13.95 -50.66 28.44
N ALA A 741 13.78 -50.69 27.12
CA ALA A 741 12.76 -51.46 26.42
C ALA A 741 12.93 -52.98 26.62
N ARG A 742 14.18 -53.48 26.63
CA ARG A 742 14.52 -54.87 26.95
C ARG A 742 14.38 -55.23 28.44
N LEU A 743 14.21 -54.26 29.33
CA LEU A 743 13.97 -54.47 30.76
C LEU A 743 12.47 -54.42 31.14
N ILE A 744 11.57 -54.22 30.17
CA ILE A 744 10.12 -54.32 30.39
C ILE A 744 9.75 -55.81 30.57
N PRO A 745 9.03 -56.21 31.65
CA PRO A 745 8.60 -57.59 31.84
C PRO A 745 7.73 -58.11 30.70
N GLU A 746 7.88 -59.38 30.31
CA GLU A 746 7.18 -60.00 29.16
C GLU A 746 5.65 -59.76 29.14
N ASN A 747 5.01 -59.79 30.31
CA ASN A 747 3.57 -59.55 30.45
C ASN A 747 3.17 -58.15 29.95
N ASP A 748 4.01 -57.15 30.22
CA ASP A 748 3.78 -55.73 29.91
C ASP A 748 4.57 -55.25 28.67
N GLN A 749 5.27 -56.15 27.96
CA GLN A 749 6.09 -55.82 26.79
C GLN A 749 5.25 -55.29 25.61
N ILE A 750 5.77 -54.22 24.97
CA ILE A 750 5.12 -53.40 23.94
C ILE A 750 5.78 -53.57 22.56
N PHE A 751 7.08 -53.87 22.55
CA PHE A 751 7.90 -54.02 21.35
C PHE A 751 8.14 -55.49 21.02
N THR A 752 8.29 -55.82 19.75
CA THR A 752 8.70 -57.16 19.30
C THR A 752 10.23 -57.28 19.27
N ASP A 753 10.76 -58.49 19.39
CA ASP A 753 12.20 -58.72 19.29
C ASP A 753 12.75 -58.28 17.93
N VAL A 754 11.97 -58.41 16.85
CA VAL A 754 12.34 -57.93 15.51
C VAL A 754 12.56 -56.41 15.52
N GLU A 755 11.68 -55.64 16.15
CA GLU A 755 11.80 -54.18 16.27
C GLU A 755 12.98 -53.75 17.14
N LEU A 756 13.19 -54.41 18.28
CA LEU A 756 14.31 -54.11 19.17
C LEU A 756 15.66 -54.48 18.54
N ASN A 757 15.71 -55.60 17.80
CA ASN A 757 16.92 -56.04 17.09
C ASN A 757 17.18 -55.19 15.82
N MET A 758 16.15 -54.62 15.19
CA MET A 758 16.30 -53.62 14.13
C MET A 758 16.90 -52.30 14.68
N LEU A 759 16.41 -51.80 15.82
CA LEU A 759 17.02 -50.64 16.46
C LEU A 759 18.47 -50.93 16.90
N GLU A 760 18.72 -52.08 17.53
CA GLU A 760 20.08 -52.51 17.90
C GLU A 760 21.02 -52.57 16.69
N LYS A 761 20.54 -53.13 15.57
CA LYS A 761 21.29 -53.18 14.32
C LYS A 761 21.65 -51.77 13.84
N VAL A 762 20.68 -50.85 13.78
CA VAL A 762 20.92 -49.46 13.31
C VAL A 762 21.84 -48.69 14.26
N ILE A 763 21.76 -48.89 15.57
CA ILE A 763 22.71 -48.35 16.55
C ILE A 763 24.12 -48.89 16.26
N ASN A 764 24.28 -50.20 16.14
CA ASN A 764 25.58 -50.84 15.94
C ASN A 764 26.21 -50.46 14.58
N GLU A 765 25.46 -50.52 13.47
CA GLU A 765 25.92 -50.10 12.13
C GLU A 765 26.25 -48.60 12.07
N THR A 766 25.62 -47.77 12.90
CA THR A 766 25.92 -46.34 12.99
C THR A 766 27.14 -46.08 13.87
N MET A 767 27.31 -46.81 14.97
CA MET A 767 28.46 -46.68 15.87
C MET A 767 29.74 -47.21 15.23
N ILE A 768 29.68 -48.35 14.53
CA ILE A 768 30.79 -48.90 13.73
C ILE A 768 31.18 -47.87 12.66
N TRP A 769 30.22 -47.44 11.83
CA TRP A 769 30.47 -46.43 10.80
C TRP A 769 31.07 -45.13 11.34
N LYS A 770 30.57 -44.61 12.48
CA LYS A 770 31.10 -43.40 13.12
C LYS A 770 32.58 -43.58 13.47
N ASN A 771 32.90 -44.67 14.14
CA ASN A 771 34.25 -44.94 14.63
C ASN A 771 35.23 -45.23 13.49
N GLU A 772 34.82 -46.01 12.48
CA GLU A 772 35.63 -46.29 11.29
C GLU A 772 35.88 -45.04 10.45
N THR A 773 34.84 -44.22 10.20
CA THR A 773 34.96 -43.01 9.37
C THR A 773 35.80 -41.93 10.06
N ILE A 774 35.68 -41.77 11.38
CA ILE A 774 36.58 -40.90 12.17
C ILE A 774 38.02 -41.43 12.10
N ALA A 775 38.24 -42.72 12.35
CA ALA A 775 39.57 -43.32 12.32
C ALA A 775 40.19 -43.40 10.92
N GLU A 776 39.43 -43.25 9.83
CA GLU A 776 39.97 -42.98 8.50
C GLU A 776 40.29 -41.48 8.32
N GLN A 777 39.38 -40.60 8.76
CA GLN A 777 39.53 -39.15 8.64
C GLN A 777 40.74 -38.61 9.42
N GLU A 778 41.07 -39.20 10.57
CA GLU A 778 42.25 -38.86 11.38
C GLU A 778 43.59 -39.24 10.72
N LYS A 779 43.57 -40.20 9.78
CA LYS A 779 44.78 -40.65 9.05
C LYS A 779 45.06 -39.81 7.80
N ARG A 780 44.07 -39.05 7.32
CA ARG A 780 44.16 -38.24 6.10
C ARG A 780 44.70 -36.85 6.39
N SER A 781 45.39 -36.26 5.41
CA SER A 781 45.90 -34.89 5.55
C SER A 781 44.75 -33.90 5.77
N PRO A 782 44.91 -32.89 6.64
CA PRO A 782 43.97 -31.77 6.73
C PRO A 782 43.70 -31.08 5.38
N LYS A 783 44.67 -31.16 4.45
CA LYS A 783 44.67 -30.58 3.11
C LYS A 783 44.04 -31.48 2.04
N GLU A 784 43.71 -32.73 2.37
CA GLU A 784 42.97 -33.63 1.48
C GLU A 784 41.45 -33.39 1.58
N ARG A 785 40.72 -33.89 0.58
CA ARG A 785 39.25 -33.93 0.64
C ARG A 785 38.80 -34.85 1.79
N PRO A 786 37.91 -34.40 2.69
CA PRO A 786 37.41 -35.22 3.78
C PRO A 786 36.57 -36.41 3.30
N VAL A 787 36.57 -37.48 4.11
CA VAL A 787 35.69 -38.66 4.00
C VAL A 787 34.55 -38.58 5.01
N LEU A 788 34.80 -37.99 6.18
CA LEU A 788 33.73 -37.67 7.13
C LEU A 788 32.94 -36.47 6.59
N LEU A 789 31.83 -36.73 5.90
CA LEU A 789 30.96 -35.67 5.38
C LEU A 789 29.78 -35.42 6.31
N SER A 790 29.48 -34.14 6.54
CA SER A 790 28.36 -33.68 7.37
C SER A 790 27.03 -34.23 6.88
N LYS A 791 26.87 -34.36 5.55
CA LYS A 791 25.69 -34.98 4.92
C LYS A 791 25.53 -36.45 5.32
N ASP A 792 26.62 -37.19 5.51
CA ASP A 792 26.55 -38.60 5.86
C ASP A 792 26.26 -38.78 7.35
N ILE A 793 26.78 -37.87 8.20
CA ILE A 793 26.38 -37.74 9.62
C ILE A 793 24.88 -37.40 9.72
N GLU A 794 24.38 -36.44 8.94
CA GLU A 794 22.95 -36.11 8.84
C GLU A 794 22.10 -37.32 8.39
N SER A 795 22.58 -38.07 7.40
CA SER A 795 21.86 -39.25 6.89
C SER A 795 21.77 -40.36 7.95
N LYS A 796 22.83 -40.55 8.74
CA LYS A 796 22.87 -41.51 9.84
C LYS A 796 22.01 -41.06 11.03
N LEU A 797 22.05 -39.77 11.38
CA LEU A 797 21.15 -39.15 12.35
C LEU A 797 19.67 -39.41 12.00
N ALA A 798 19.27 -39.09 10.77
CA ALA A 798 17.88 -39.23 10.31
C ALA A 798 17.40 -40.70 10.27
N LEU A 799 18.28 -41.65 9.93
CA LEU A 799 17.96 -43.08 10.00
C LEU A 799 17.74 -43.54 11.45
N LEU A 800 18.63 -43.17 12.37
CA LEU A 800 18.53 -43.57 13.77
C LEU A 800 17.31 -42.93 14.46
N ASP A 801 17.07 -41.63 14.25
CA ASP A 801 15.92 -40.91 14.80
C ASP A 801 14.59 -41.52 14.35
N ARG A 802 14.48 -41.93 13.07
CA ARG A 802 13.28 -42.57 12.52
C ARG A 802 12.90 -43.85 13.28
N GLU A 803 13.85 -44.74 13.53
CA GLU A 803 13.58 -46.00 14.25
C GLU A 803 13.24 -45.75 15.71
N VAL A 804 13.92 -44.81 16.37
CA VAL A 804 13.62 -44.41 17.76
C VAL A 804 12.23 -43.79 17.87
N ASN A 805 11.88 -42.85 16.98
CA ASN A 805 10.57 -42.19 16.99
C ASN A 805 9.42 -43.13 16.60
N TYR A 806 9.66 -44.13 15.73
CA TYR A 806 8.71 -45.21 15.48
C TYR A 806 8.35 -45.95 16.77
N LEU A 807 9.34 -46.39 17.55
CA LEU A 807 9.12 -47.11 18.80
C LEU A 807 8.57 -46.22 19.92
N LEU A 808 9.05 -44.98 20.06
CA LEU A 808 8.49 -44.02 21.01
C LEU A 808 7.01 -43.72 20.74
N ASN A 809 6.59 -43.64 19.48
CA ASN A 809 5.19 -43.45 19.12
C ASN A 809 4.37 -44.73 19.34
N LYS A 810 4.91 -45.92 19.03
CA LYS A 810 4.29 -47.20 19.38
C LYS A 810 4.04 -47.32 20.89
N ALA A 811 4.99 -46.87 21.71
CA ALA A 811 4.85 -46.84 23.17
C ALA A 811 3.73 -45.89 23.64
N LYS A 812 3.65 -44.67 23.10
CA LYS A 812 2.62 -43.67 23.45
C LYS A 812 1.19 -44.15 23.18
N PHE A 813 0.98 -45.03 22.18
CA PHE A 813 -0.34 -45.53 21.79
C PHE A 813 -0.65 -46.96 22.30
N ALA A 814 0.25 -47.58 23.07
CA ALA A 814 0.02 -48.88 23.68
C ALA A 814 -1.02 -48.80 24.81
N LYS A 815 -2.06 -49.63 24.75
CA LYS A 815 -3.05 -49.76 25.82
C LYS A 815 -2.60 -50.82 26.85
N PRO A 816 -2.73 -50.57 28.16
CA PRO A 816 -2.33 -51.54 29.18
C PRO A 816 -3.20 -52.81 29.12
N LYS A 817 -2.58 -53.99 29.23
CA LYS A 817 -3.29 -55.28 29.33
C LYS A 817 -3.98 -55.37 30.69
N ALA A 818 -5.24 -55.79 30.71
CA ALA A 818 -5.99 -55.97 31.95
C ALA A 818 -5.49 -57.21 32.72
N LYS A 819 -5.12 -57.04 34.00
CA LYS A 819 -4.74 -58.17 34.87
C LYS A 819 -5.98 -58.99 35.25
N ALA A 820 -5.97 -60.28 34.91
CA ALA A 820 -7.08 -61.19 35.19
C ALA A 820 -7.26 -61.43 36.70
N LYS A 821 -8.52 -61.49 37.16
CA LYS A 821 -8.88 -61.99 38.49
C LYS A 821 -9.32 -63.46 38.38
N ASN A 822 -8.85 -64.30 39.30
CA ASN A 822 -9.30 -65.68 39.42
C ASN A 822 -10.67 -65.76 40.11
N SER A 823 -11.61 -66.51 39.53
CA SER A 823 -12.72 -67.15 40.26
C SER A 823 -13.27 -68.37 39.50
N THR A 824 -12.82 -69.55 39.93
CA THR A 824 -13.52 -70.85 39.96
C THR A 824 -14.70 -71.17 39.02
N SER A 825 -14.50 -72.30 38.31
CA SER A 825 -15.37 -73.48 38.21
C SER A 825 -16.50 -73.62 37.17
N THR A 826 -16.55 -74.87 36.65
CA THR A 826 -17.69 -75.66 36.13
C THR A 826 -18.29 -75.41 34.74
N ASP A 827 -17.65 -76.09 33.77
CA ASP A 827 -18.20 -77.27 33.05
C ASP A 827 -19.06 -77.12 31.77
N LYS A 828 -18.69 -77.91 30.72
CA LYS A 828 -19.44 -78.39 29.52
C LYS A 828 -20.26 -77.41 28.66
N SER A 829 -20.27 -77.49 27.31
CA SER A 829 -19.61 -78.42 26.38
C SER A 829 -19.78 -78.02 24.90
N SER A 830 -18.87 -78.55 24.06
CA SER A 830 -19.08 -78.98 22.66
C SER A 830 -19.44 -77.98 21.52
N LYS A 831 -18.54 -77.95 20.52
CA LYS A 831 -18.70 -78.42 19.11
C LYS A 831 -18.63 -77.41 17.93
N THR A 832 -17.70 -77.76 17.03
CA THR A 832 -17.69 -77.66 15.54
C THR A 832 -17.63 -76.31 14.81
N ASN A 833 -16.52 -76.15 14.05
CA ASN A 833 -16.41 -75.80 12.62
C ASN A 833 -16.92 -74.41 12.13
N SER A 834 -16.39 -73.82 11.04
CA SER A 834 -15.54 -74.34 9.96
C SER A 834 -14.52 -73.33 9.39
N THR A 835 -13.63 -73.86 8.56
CA THR A 835 -13.04 -73.25 7.35
C THR A 835 -14.06 -72.45 6.48
N ALA A 836 -13.72 -71.51 5.59
CA ALA A 836 -12.47 -70.77 5.29
C ALA A 836 -12.81 -69.60 4.29
N GLU A 837 -12.05 -69.06 3.32
CA GLU A 837 -10.76 -69.42 2.64
C GLU A 837 -10.08 -68.17 2.01
N GLU A 838 -9.07 -68.44 1.17
CA GLU A 838 -8.06 -67.63 0.48
C GLU A 838 -8.41 -66.52 -0.56
N LYS A 839 -7.35 -65.75 -0.88
CA LYS A 839 -6.87 -65.29 -2.23
C LYS A 839 -7.21 -63.91 -2.83
N ALA A 840 -6.12 -63.13 -2.91
CA ALA A 840 -5.55 -62.52 -4.12
C ALA A 840 -5.88 -61.06 -4.49
N ILE A 841 -4.89 -60.44 -5.17
CA ILE A 841 -4.76 -59.01 -5.52
C ILE A 841 -4.57 -58.92 -7.05
N PRO A 842 -5.03 -57.84 -7.70
CA PRO A 842 -4.14 -57.12 -8.63
C PRO A 842 -4.08 -55.58 -8.36
N PRO A 843 -2.98 -54.90 -8.76
CA PRO A 843 -2.77 -53.45 -8.60
C PRO A 843 -2.96 -52.65 -9.91
N ILE A 844 -2.76 -51.31 -9.89
CA ILE A 844 -1.85 -50.55 -10.79
C ILE A 844 -1.82 -49.01 -10.52
N GLU A 845 -0.61 -48.45 -10.65
CA GLU A 845 -0.13 -47.06 -10.92
C GLU A 845 -0.62 -45.77 -10.19
N GLU A 846 0.35 -45.17 -9.49
CA GLU A 846 0.85 -43.77 -9.50
C GLU A 846 -0.04 -42.55 -9.83
N SER A 847 0.07 -41.54 -8.95
CA SER A 847 0.49 -40.18 -9.36
C SER A 847 1.10 -39.42 -8.17
N THR A 848 2.00 -38.48 -8.45
CA THR A 848 2.78 -37.74 -7.44
C THR A 848 2.24 -36.33 -7.20
N GLU A 849 2.10 -35.91 -5.94
CA GLU A 849 2.04 -34.49 -5.60
C GLU A 849 2.61 -34.21 -4.20
N THR A 850 3.50 -33.22 -4.10
CA THR A 850 4.25 -32.91 -2.88
C THR A 850 3.56 -31.83 -2.06
N LYS A 851 3.39 -32.03 -0.74
CA LYS A 851 3.01 -30.95 0.19
C LYS A 851 3.99 -30.81 1.34
N SER A 852 4.59 -29.63 1.43
CA SER A 852 5.39 -29.17 2.56
C SER A 852 4.48 -28.81 3.75
N GLY A 853 4.85 -29.27 4.95
CA GLY A 853 4.23 -28.87 6.21
C GLY A 853 5.29 -28.39 7.19
N GLY A 854 5.44 -27.07 7.33
CA GLY A 854 6.27 -26.48 8.38
C GLY A 854 5.47 -26.32 9.67
N THR A 855 6.00 -26.82 10.78
CA THR A 855 5.39 -26.67 12.11
C THR A 855 6.24 -25.73 12.96
N LEU A 856 5.58 -24.79 13.63
CA LEU A 856 6.21 -23.72 14.40
C LEU A 856 6.87 -24.26 15.67
N LEU A 857 8.09 -23.79 15.96
CA LEU A 857 8.69 -23.89 17.28
C LEU A 857 8.03 -22.88 18.24
N ALA A 858 7.88 -23.27 19.50
CA ALA A 858 7.41 -22.40 20.57
C ALA A 858 8.34 -22.57 21.79
N ASP A 859 9.14 -21.55 22.07
CA ASP A 859 10.03 -21.54 23.23
C ASP A 859 9.24 -21.47 24.54
N SER A 860 9.71 -22.21 25.55
CA SER A 860 9.18 -22.19 26.91
C SER A 860 10.31 -21.96 27.92
N ASP A 861 10.67 -20.70 28.15
CA ASP A 861 11.56 -20.32 29.26
C ASP A 861 10.94 -20.74 30.60
N SER A 862 11.74 -21.40 31.44
CA SER A 862 11.44 -21.59 32.85
C SER A 862 12.71 -21.39 33.68
N GLN A 863 12.75 -20.31 34.45
CA GLN A 863 13.83 -20.01 35.38
C GLN A 863 13.53 -20.60 36.76
N SER A 864 14.49 -21.31 37.33
CA SER A 864 14.47 -21.79 38.71
C SER A 864 15.26 -20.85 39.64
N GLN A 865 14.81 -20.70 40.88
CA GLN A 865 15.55 -20.07 41.97
C GLN A 865 16.22 -21.13 42.86
N PRO A 866 17.35 -20.80 43.52
CA PRO A 866 17.83 -21.50 44.71
C PRO A 866 17.64 -20.67 46.00
N THR A 867 17.26 -21.33 47.10
CA THR A 867 17.61 -20.97 48.50
C THR A 867 18.95 -21.64 48.85
N GLU A 868 19.70 -21.36 49.92
CA GLU A 868 19.52 -20.70 51.24
C GLU A 868 20.66 -19.64 51.45
N GLU A 869 21.00 -19.02 52.60
CA GLU A 869 20.75 -19.27 54.05
C GLU A 869 20.76 -17.93 54.87
N SER A 870 20.87 -17.98 56.21
CA SER A 870 20.53 -16.88 57.14
C SER A 870 21.70 -16.10 57.77
N THR A 871 21.50 -14.83 58.17
CA THR A 871 21.65 -14.38 59.59
C THR A 871 21.25 -12.90 59.91
N THR A 872 20.47 -12.78 61.00
CA THR A 872 20.26 -11.69 62.00
C THR A 872 20.77 -10.23 61.91
N THR A 873 19.87 -9.35 62.42
CA THR A 873 20.08 -8.10 63.23
C THR A 873 20.61 -6.79 62.61
N GLY A 874 19.89 -5.69 62.86
CA GLY A 874 20.36 -4.30 62.72
C GLY A 874 19.22 -3.29 62.45
N GLN A 875 18.94 -2.37 63.40
CA GLN A 875 17.96 -1.28 63.23
C GLN A 875 18.68 0.11 63.28
N PRO A 876 18.02 1.28 63.11
CA PRO A 876 18.40 2.22 62.06
C PRO A 876 19.02 3.55 62.55
N THR A 877 19.55 4.34 61.62
CA THR A 877 19.85 5.77 61.86
C THR A 877 19.60 6.64 60.62
N THR A 878 19.35 7.94 60.87
CA THR A 878 18.94 8.95 59.88
C THR A 878 20.06 9.94 59.55
N ARG A 879 20.06 10.48 58.31
CA ARG A 879 20.21 11.91 57.90
C ARG A 879 20.56 12.00 56.39
N VAL A 880 19.84 12.79 55.58
CA VAL A 880 19.88 14.26 55.39
C VAL A 880 21.21 14.74 54.77
N GLY A 881 21.10 15.41 53.62
CA GLY A 881 22.22 16.01 52.88
C GLY A 881 21.84 16.40 51.46
N GLU A 882 21.13 17.53 51.29
CA GLU A 882 20.94 18.18 49.99
C GLU A 882 22.18 18.99 49.61
N HIS A 883 22.60 18.95 48.35
CA HIS A 883 22.66 20.14 47.49
C HIS A 883 22.92 19.82 46.01
#